data_AF-A0A7R9KDY0-F1
#
_entry.id   AF-A0A7R9KDY0-F1
#
_cell.length_a   1.000
_cell.length_b   1.000
_cell.length_c   1.000
_cell.angle_alpha   90.00
_cell.angle_beta   90.00
_cell.angle_gamma   90.00
#
_symmetry.space_group_name_H-M   'P 1'
#
loop_
_entity.id
_entity.type
_entity.pdbx_description
1 polymer ?
#
loop_
_entity_poly.entity_id
_entity_poly.type
_entity_poly.pdbx_seq_one_letter_code
_entity_poly.pdbx_strand_id
1 'polypeptide(L)'
;MVRIGCGERPAELLRSSRIVGGVDAYYGEAPWQALLKEAKFFGFWKFNKCGAVLVSHNWVITAAHCNTGLFGSLQVVFGEYNLKNPEMIETGSTVVENPPVVRRAKRVIIHPKYNHMTLENDLALIELDSDVEYERHIQPICLPEKDTDFVGSEAYVSGWGVMSYAEKNIPEVLQIVKVPIVSNEKCEQMYRKTKYHFVARDTIVCAGYAIGGKDSCEGDSGGPLAVRYGPEGRWTLVGIVSNEHEMSSDIEMDSICKQMQEKALNATKCSLAIRSWDHNYLNTSHKFNQILKHENNECLEMLSSLIQNEYKGKRIEKMVVDEDKSDLITELNDNIFDKIGNYLDEALGLKQKEADLVLATVGADNKTSVNSCTTSSWNRHIIRAKRGVNCKLLSAKVVERSQMRFKDKIDNSNHPFVPIIKEKANSIRPLAILPEKTELGFDSYSHPYEVEIEKFEPKEHFLQIEIPEFPKPLSETPFKYITTIEDLIELCKDLKTCDVIAVDLEHHSYRTFQGFTCLMQISTKSCDYVIDTIELRSEMNLLNEVFHGADMDVVWLQRDFGIYIVNLFDTFHASKLLDFSHLSLSFLLKHYCNLEADKQFQLADWRIRPLTPELLKYAREDTHYLIFIYIQMKNQLIAAGNNEKNLLKAVFERSKNKYEKPLHNSESYRSLLKKCKVNFNSRQMFALKELYDWRDRMARNEDESTGYVLPNHMLLHMAEVLPREQQGILASCNPVPPLVKQQLNEIHLIILKARDRPVTKSDEKVTKQSNIDRFANRVIDLDEQIDSKHDKFAADSDINTKPLIEQFEDKEFCELQESANEEPLKKCSQFIDFFNNKTQPIRCKTVENISSSFISQFERYNLTIGRQNDIKPEENGKIADKVMKKLKK
;
A
#
# COMPACT_ATOMS: atom_id res chain seq x y z
N MET A 1 13.11 -9.39 59.63
CA MET A 1 13.39 -8.70 58.35
C MET A 1 14.31 -9.60 57.53
N VAL A 2 13.78 -10.26 56.51
CA VAL A 2 14.61 -10.96 55.52
C VAL A 2 15.37 -9.86 54.77
N ARG A 3 16.70 -9.94 54.72
CA ARG A 3 17.49 -9.05 53.84
C ARG A 3 17.21 -9.51 52.41
N ILE A 4 16.34 -8.80 51.71
CA ILE A 4 16.04 -9.11 50.31
C ILE A 4 17.18 -8.55 49.46
N GLY A 5 17.88 -9.42 48.73
CA GLY A 5 18.95 -9.05 47.82
C GLY A 5 18.42 -8.65 46.43
N CYS A 6 19.28 -8.05 45.61
CA CYS A 6 18.94 -7.81 44.21
C CYS A 6 18.74 -9.11 43.43
N GLY A 7 17.97 -9.04 42.33
CA GLY A 7 17.83 -10.12 41.36
C GLY A 7 17.05 -11.33 41.86
N GLU A 8 16.34 -11.19 42.98
CA GLU A 8 15.40 -12.19 43.48
C GLU A 8 14.06 -12.06 42.75
N ARG A 9 13.49 -13.20 42.31
CA ARG A 9 12.18 -13.26 41.66
C ARG A 9 11.23 -14.16 42.49
N PRO A 10 10.60 -13.62 43.55
CA PRO A 10 9.81 -14.42 44.50
C PRO A 10 8.60 -15.14 43.87
N ALA A 11 8.09 -14.65 42.74
CA ALA A 11 6.94 -15.22 42.02
C ALA A 11 7.26 -16.48 41.20
N GLU A 12 8.54 -16.87 41.04
CA GLU A 12 8.96 -18.08 40.28
C GLU A 12 8.49 -19.42 40.94
N LEU A 13 7.94 -19.37 42.16
CA LEU A 13 7.46 -20.52 42.92
C LEU A 13 6.12 -21.12 42.42
N LEU A 14 5.42 -20.48 41.47
CA LEU A 14 4.19 -20.98 40.83
C LEU A 14 4.51 -21.43 39.39
N ARG A 15 4.67 -22.73 39.19
CA ARG A 15 5.41 -23.38 38.07
C ARG A 15 4.79 -23.35 36.65
N SER A 16 5.71 -23.54 35.68
CA SER A 16 5.71 -24.42 34.48
C SER A 16 4.89 -24.06 33.22
N SER A 17 5.56 -23.51 32.19
CA SER A 17 5.73 -24.12 30.85
C SER A 17 6.50 -23.18 29.90
N ARG A 18 7.11 -23.71 28.83
CA ARG A 18 7.92 -22.99 27.83
C ARG A 18 7.07 -22.72 26.58
N ILE A 19 6.81 -21.47 26.17
CA ILE A 19 6.23 -21.14 24.84
C ILE A 19 6.75 -19.78 24.32
N VAL A 20 6.68 -19.55 23.01
CA VAL A 20 7.41 -18.55 22.19
C VAL A 20 6.42 -17.61 21.46
N GLY A 21 6.37 -16.34 21.87
CA GLY A 21 5.64 -15.16 21.34
C GLY A 21 5.65 -14.12 22.47
N GLY A 22 5.54 -12.81 22.28
CA GLY A 22 5.28 -11.94 23.46
C GLY A 22 3.99 -12.43 24.13
N VAL A 23 4.00 -12.68 25.43
CA VAL A 23 2.83 -13.15 26.18
C VAL A 23 2.64 -12.29 27.41
N ASP A 24 1.39 -12.23 27.88
CA ASP A 24 1.05 -11.66 29.17
C ASP A 24 1.99 -12.23 30.23
N ALA A 25 2.75 -11.35 30.88
CA ALA A 25 3.53 -11.70 32.03
C ALA A 25 2.57 -12.17 33.14
N TYR A 26 3.07 -12.98 34.05
CA TYR A 26 2.38 -13.23 35.31
C TYR A 26 2.59 -12.06 36.26
N TYR A 27 1.64 -11.87 37.18
CA TYR A 27 1.80 -10.87 38.23
C TYR A 27 3.09 -11.12 39.04
N GLY A 28 3.98 -10.11 39.08
CA GLY A 28 5.28 -10.19 39.75
C GLY A 28 6.36 -11.00 38.99
N GLU A 29 6.16 -11.30 37.71
CA GLU A 29 7.14 -11.98 36.84
C GLU A 29 8.40 -11.14 36.59
N ALA A 30 8.26 -9.83 36.40
CA ALA A 30 9.36 -8.90 36.24
C ALA A 30 9.29 -7.80 37.32
N PRO A 31 9.59 -8.10 38.59
CA PRO A 31 9.35 -7.20 39.72
C PRO A 31 10.24 -5.94 39.74
N TRP A 32 11.28 -5.90 38.91
CA TRP A 32 12.15 -4.74 38.70
C TRP A 32 11.64 -3.81 37.59
N GLN A 33 10.63 -4.22 36.82
CA GLN A 33 10.00 -3.39 35.81
C GLN A 33 9.26 -2.23 36.48
N ALA A 34 9.49 -1.03 35.98
CA ALA A 34 8.75 0.16 36.36
C ALA A 34 8.23 0.87 35.11
N LEU A 35 7.18 1.67 35.30
CA LEU A 35 6.56 2.50 34.26
C LEU A 35 6.86 3.97 34.52
N LEU A 36 7.42 4.65 33.53
CA LEU A 36 7.67 6.08 33.56
C LEU A 36 6.45 6.82 33.00
N LYS A 37 5.81 7.65 33.84
CA LYS A 37 4.70 8.52 33.45
C LYS A 37 5.15 9.98 33.41
N GLU A 38 4.65 10.70 32.41
CA GLU A 38 4.85 12.15 32.29
C GLU A 38 3.55 12.89 32.59
N ALA A 39 3.62 13.85 33.51
CA ALA A 39 2.53 14.74 33.85
C ALA A 39 2.62 16.06 33.06
N LYS A 40 1.67 16.31 32.15
CA LYS A 40 1.56 17.54 31.35
C LYS A 40 0.46 18.48 31.87
N PHE A 41 0.53 19.76 31.51
CA PHE A 41 -0.38 20.83 31.95
C PHE A 41 -0.60 20.84 33.47
N PHE A 42 0.38 21.30 34.27
CA PHE A 42 0.27 21.42 35.73
C PHE A 42 -0.21 20.15 36.49
N GLY A 43 -0.04 18.96 35.89
CA GLY A 43 -0.44 17.69 36.51
C GLY A 43 -1.83 17.18 36.14
N PHE A 44 -2.58 17.89 35.28
CA PHE A 44 -3.93 17.49 34.87
C PHE A 44 -3.97 16.26 33.94
N TRP A 45 -2.92 16.03 33.14
CA TRP A 45 -2.87 14.91 32.20
C TRP A 45 -1.62 14.07 32.44
N LYS A 46 -1.78 12.76 32.59
CA LYS A 46 -0.67 11.82 32.77
C LYS A 46 -0.65 10.83 31.63
N PHE A 47 0.50 10.67 30.99
CA PHE A 47 0.69 9.75 29.88
C PHE A 47 1.80 8.74 30.20
N ASN A 48 1.61 7.50 29.80
CA ASN A 48 2.66 6.48 29.82
C ASN A 48 3.71 6.86 28.80
N LYS A 49 4.97 6.95 29.21
CA LYS A 49 6.05 7.45 28.37
C LYS A 49 7.02 6.36 27.96
N CYS A 50 7.58 5.67 28.94
CA CYS A 50 8.67 4.71 28.76
C CYS A 50 8.65 3.66 29.87
N GLY A 51 9.40 2.58 29.69
CA GLY A 51 9.83 1.70 30.77
C GLY A 51 10.95 2.29 31.63
N ALA A 52 11.15 1.68 32.79
CA ALA A 52 12.27 1.97 33.68
C ALA A 52 12.60 0.71 34.53
N VAL A 53 13.76 0.71 35.18
CA VAL A 53 14.28 -0.47 35.90
C VAL A 53 14.71 -0.08 37.32
N LEU A 54 14.14 -0.74 38.34
CA LEU A 54 14.51 -0.55 39.74
C LEU A 54 15.85 -1.24 40.06
N VAL A 55 16.83 -0.50 40.56
CA VAL A 55 18.17 -1.04 40.90
C VAL A 55 18.54 -0.87 42.38
N SER A 56 17.86 0.04 43.09
CA SER A 56 17.95 0.21 44.55
C SER A 56 16.67 0.86 45.07
N HIS A 57 16.48 0.95 46.40
CA HIS A 57 15.29 1.51 47.04
C HIS A 57 14.94 2.93 46.55
N ASN A 58 15.93 3.69 46.06
CA ASN A 58 15.77 5.07 45.60
C ASN A 58 16.40 5.38 44.23
N TRP A 59 16.86 4.36 43.50
CA TRP A 59 17.51 4.54 42.19
C TRP A 59 16.88 3.68 41.11
N VAL A 60 16.64 4.31 39.97
CA VAL A 60 16.01 3.73 38.79
C VAL A 60 16.84 4.06 37.55
N ILE A 61 16.93 3.12 36.62
CA ILE A 61 17.58 3.29 35.31
C ILE A 61 16.51 3.40 34.22
N THR A 62 16.70 4.26 33.23
CA THR A 62 15.87 4.35 32.02
C THR A 62 16.70 4.89 30.84
N ALA A 63 16.11 4.98 29.65
CA ALA A 63 16.78 5.56 28.48
C ALA A 63 16.88 7.08 28.60
N ALA A 64 17.95 7.68 28.08
CA ALA A 64 18.15 9.12 28.15
C ALA A 64 17.15 9.89 27.28
N HIS A 65 16.76 9.34 26.14
CA HIS A 65 15.73 9.91 25.25
C HIS A 65 14.34 9.96 25.93
N CYS A 66 14.11 9.15 26.97
CA CYS A 66 12.89 9.19 27.77
C CYS A 66 12.82 10.38 28.73
N ASN A 67 13.84 11.23 28.82
CA ASN A 67 13.80 12.44 29.64
C ASN A 67 12.90 13.54 29.01
N THR A 68 12.35 14.43 29.85
CA THR A 68 11.64 15.64 29.40
C THR A 68 12.37 16.90 29.81
N GLY A 69 12.42 17.90 28.91
CA GLY A 69 13.17 19.15 29.08
C GLY A 69 12.70 20.11 30.18
N LEU A 70 11.75 19.73 31.05
CA LEU A 70 11.35 20.53 32.21
C LEU A 70 11.36 19.71 33.51
N PHE A 71 11.95 20.28 34.56
CA PHE A 71 12.03 19.72 35.91
C PHE A 71 10.62 19.53 36.50
N GLY A 72 10.30 18.29 36.94
CA GLY A 72 9.22 18.02 37.90
C GLY A 72 7.99 17.24 37.40
N SER A 73 7.90 16.84 36.13
CA SER A 73 6.73 16.12 35.59
C SER A 73 6.83 14.59 35.60
N LEU A 74 7.99 14.01 35.93
CA LEU A 74 8.20 12.57 35.83
C LEU A 74 7.79 11.82 37.11
N GLN A 75 6.95 10.81 36.94
CA GLN A 75 6.57 9.85 37.98
C GLN A 75 7.03 8.45 37.56
N VAL A 76 7.53 7.68 38.53
CA VAL A 76 7.88 6.26 38.35
C VAL A 76 6.85 5.43 39.11
N VAL A 77 6.25 4.48 38.41
CA VAL A 77 5.22 3.58 38.95
C VAL A 77 5.80 2.18 39.07
N PHE A 78 5.76 1.60 40.27
CA PHE A 78 6.27 0.28 40.60
C PHE A 78 5.13 -0.67 40.89
N GLY A 79 5.31 -1.94 40.55
CA GLY A 79 4.32 -2.99 40.81
C GLY A 79 3.08 -2.94 39.94
N GLU A 80 3.06 -2.06 38.94
CA GLU A 80 2.03 -2.00 37.92
C GLU A 80 2.04 -3.30 37.09
N TYR A 81 0.85 -3.80 36.77
CA TYR A 81 0.66 -5.05 36.03
C TYR A 81 -0.42 -4.91 34.96
N ASN A 82 -1.54 -4.27 35.31
CA ASN A 82 -2.68 -4.07 34.43
C ASN A 82 -3.11 -2.59 34.41
N LEU A 83 -2.88 -1.92 33.29
CA LEU A 83 -3.08 -0.48 33.14
C LEU A 83 -4.55 -0.03 33.24
N LYS A 84 -5.51 -0.95 33.06
CA LYS A 84 -6.96 -0.66 33.12
C LYS A 84 -7.53 -0.81 34.51
N ASN A 85 -7.08 -1.83 35.23
CA ASN A 85 -7.49 -2.13 36.61
C ASN A 85 -6.26 -2.17 37.54
N PRO A 86 -5.53 -1.05 37.71
CA PRO A 86 -4.25 -1.05 38.43
C PRO A 86 -4.39 -1.45 39.91
N GLU A 87 -5.57 -1.29 40.51
CA GLU A 87 -5.80 -1.55 41.94
C GLU A 87 -6.17 -3.01 42.26
N MET A 88 -6.52 -3.83 41.25
CA MET A 88 -7.09 -5.17 41.43
C MET A 88 -6.32 -6.22 40.65
N ILE A 89 -6.01 -7.34 41.31
CA ILE A 89 -5.37 -8.50 40.67
C ILE A 89 -6.33 -9.68 40.69
N GLU A 90 -6.67 -10.18 39.51
CA GLU A 90 -7.47 -11.39 39.34
C GLU A 90 -6.53 -12.60 39.20
N THR A 91 -6.47 -13.45 40.23
CA THR A 91 -5.74 -14.73 40.17
C THR A 91 -6.72 -15.90 40.23
N GLY A 92 -7.23 -16.33 39.08
CA GLY A 92 -8.23 -17.41 39.02
C GLY A 92 -9.58 -16.97 39.59
N SER A 93 -10.01 -17.53 40.73
CA SER A 93 -11.32 -17.24 41.35
C SER A 93 -11.28 -16.21 42.49
N THR A 94 -10.12 -15.57 42.74
CA THR A 94 -9.94 -14.60 43.84
C THR A 94 -9.42 -13.27 43.30
N VAL A 95 -10.04 -12.18 43.75
CA VAL A 95 -9.61 -10.79 43.48
C VAL A 95 -8.95 -10.25 44.74
N VAL A 96 -7.71 -9.73 44.60
CA VAL A 96 -6.97 -9.11 45.71
C VAL A 96 -6.65 -7.66 45.33
N GLU A 97 -6.91 -6.74 46.25
CA GLU A 97 -6.47 -5.33 46.13
C GLU A 97 -4.95 -5.25 46.29
N ASN A 98 -4.26 -4.69 45.30
CA ASN A 98 -2.84 -4.39 45.45
C ASN A 98 -2.42 -3.20 44.54
N PRO A 99 -2.55 -1.96 45.03
CA PRO A 99 -2.34 -0.77 44.22
C PRO A 99 -0.85 -0.53 43.91
N PRO A 100 -0.52 0.02 42.73
CA PRO A 100 0.85 0.31 42.34
C PRO A 100 1.44 1.45 43.16
N VAL A 101 2.75 1.38 43.41
CA VAL A 101 3.48 2.38 44.20
C VAL A 101 4.03 3.46 43.28
N VAL A 102 3.62 4.71 43.49
CA VAL A 102 4.10 5.86 42.69
C VAL A 102 5.13 6.68 43.46
N ARG A 103 6.22 7.06 42.79
CA ARG A 103 7.25 8.00 43.27
C ARG A 103 7.52 9.09 42.24
N ARG A 104 8.00 10.26 42.67
CA ARG A 104 8.41 11.32 41.73
C ARG A 104 9.92 11.29 41.53
N ALA A 105 10.36 11.75 40.38
CA ALA A 105 11.77 11.99 40.14
C ALA A 105 12.24 13.22 40.93
N LYS A 106 13.18 13.02 41.87
CA LYS A 106 13.89 14.11 42.56
C LYS A 106 14.89 14.77 41.62
N ARG A 107 15.61 13.96 40.84
CA ARG A 107 16.45 14.44 39.72
C ARG A 107 16.69 13.33 38.70
N VAL A 108 16.98 13.73 37.47
CA VAL A 108 17.39 12.87 36.36
C VAL A 108 18.84 13.19 36.01
N ILE A 109 19.68 12.17 35.94
CA ILE A 109 21.10 12.26 35.59
C ILE A 109 21.28 11.55 34.26
N ILE A 110 21.39 12.32 33.17
CA ILE A 110 21.66 11.79 31.84
C ILE A 110 23.15 11.48 31.70
N HIS A 111 23.49 10.39 31.02
CA HIS A 111 24.88 10.06 30.73
C HIS A 111 25.58 11.22 29.97
N PRO A 112 26.76 11.68 30.42
CA PRO A 112 27.39 12.90 29.91
C PRO A 112 27.83 12.82 28.44
N LYS A 113 27.95 11.61 27.89
CA LYS A 113 28.29 11.33 26.49
C LYS A 113 27.08 10.90 25.66
N TYR A 114 25.86 11.10 26.16
CA TYR A 114 24.66 10.79 25.41
C TYR A 114 24.59 11.61 24.12
N ASN A 115 24.37 10.94 22.98
CA ASN A 115 24.20 11.59 21.70
C ASN A 115 22.80 11.31 21.15
N HIS A 116 21.96 12.35 21.10
CA HIS A 116 20.58 12.26 20.61
C HIS A 116 20.47 11.85 19.13
N MET A 117 21.51 12.07 18.32
CA MET A 117 21.49 11.72 16.89
C MET A 117 21.86 10.27 16.64
N THR A 118 22.78 9.70 17.42
CA THR A 118 23.26 8.33 17.23
C THR A 118 22.75 7.35 18.28
N LEU A 119 22.00 7.84 19.28
CA LEU A 119 21.57 7.12 20.48
C LEU A 119 22.73 6.45 21.24
N GLU A 120 23.97 6.90 21.03
CA GLU A 120 25.10 6.42 21.80
C GLU A 120 25.01 6.85 23.25
N ASN A 121 25.29 5.92 24.16
CA ASN A 121 25.19 6.12 25.60
C ASN A 121 23.80 6.62 26.06
N ASP A 122 22.74 6.09 25.46
CA ASP A 122 21.34 6.40 25.78
C ASP A 122 20.91 5.81 27.13
N LEU A 123 21.46 6.36 28.20
CA LEU A 123 21.31 5.89 29.57
C LEU A 123 21.08 7.09 30.50
N ALA A 124 20.09 6.96 31.39
CA ALA A 124 19.83 7.93 32.43
C ALA A 124 19.52 7.24 33.78
N LEU A 125 19.89 7.91 34.86
CA LEU A 125 19.55 7.55 36.24
C LEU A 125 18.50 8.50 36.78
N ILE A 126 17.51 7.95 37.49
CA ILE A 126 16.50 8.71 38.21
C ILE A 126 16.69 8.45 39.71
N GLU A 127 16.92 9.53 40.46
CA GLU A 127 16.83 9.51 41.93
C GLU A 127 15.38 9.78 42.32
N LEU A 128 14.79 8.91 43.14
CA LEU A 128 13.42 9.05 43.62
C LEU A 128 13.31 10.09 44.75
N ASP A 129 12.14 10.68 44.93
CA ASP A 129 11.86 11.62 46.03
C ASP A 129 11.74 10.94 47.40
N SER A 130 11.38 9.66 47.43
CA SER A 130 11.38 8.82 48.62
C SER A 130 11.59 7.34 48.28
N ASP A 131 12.09 6.57 49.23
CA ASP A 131 12.36 5.15 49.08
C ASP A 131 11.09 4.34 48.71
N VAL A 132 11.30 3.26 47.96
CA VAL A 132 10.30 2.26 47.60
C VAL A 132 10.52 1.04 48.49
N GLU A 133 9.45 0.60 49.15
CA GLU A 133 9.48 -0.63 49.95
C GLU A 133 9.44 -1.85 49.03
N TYR A 134 10.25 -2.85 49.37
CA TYR A 134 10.33 -4.07 48.57
C TYR A 134 9.22 -5.03 48.90
N GLU A 135 8.56 -5.51 47.86
CA GLU A 135 7.43 -6.43 47.92
C GLU A 135 7.63 -7.58 46.93
N ARG A 136 6.78 -8.62 46.98
CA ARG A 136 6.95 -9.79 46.08
C ARG A 136 6.97 -9.42 44.59
N HIS A 137 6.33 -8.32 44.24
CA HIS A 137 6.15 -7.81 42.88
C HIS A 137 6.93 -6.50 42.64
N ILE A 138 7.72 -6.04 43.63
CA ILE A 138 8.59 -4.85 43.56
C ILE A 138 9.95 -5.22 44.15
N GLN A 139 10.93 -5.50 43.29
CA GLN A 139 12.27 -5.94 43.69
C GLN A 139 13.33 -5.31 42.80
N PRO A 140 14.52 -4.95 43.31
CA PRO A 140 15.59 -4.44 42.48
C PRO A 140 16.27 -5.55 41.67
N ILE A 141 16.71 -5.25 40.45
CA ILE A 141 17.56 -6.16 39.66
C ILE A 141 19.04 -6.00 40.02
N CYS A 142 19.85 -7.05 39.87
CA CYS A 142 21.30 -6.91 40.05
C CYS A 142 21.96 -6.21 38.87
N LEU A 143 23.03 -5.47 39.15
CA LEU A 143 23.91 -4.93 38.12
C LEU A 143 25.03 -5.93 37.79
N PRO A 144 25.50 -5.98 36.54
CA PRO A 144 26.52 -6.93 36.11
C PRO A 144 27.89 -6.52 36.63
N GLU A 145 28.80 -7.48 36.75
CA GLU A 145 30.21 -7.17 36.98
C GLU A 145 30.80 -6.49 35.74
N LYS A 146 31.78 -5.63 35.97
CA LYS A 146 32.44 -4.89 34.89
C LYS A 146 33.04 -5.86 33.87
N ASP A 147 32.85 -5.57 32.59
CA ASP A 147 33.42 -6.32 31.46
C ASP A 147 32.89 -7.78 31.34
N THR A 148 31.74 -8.09 31.96
CA THR A 148 31.07 -9.39 31.80
C THR A 148 30.47 -9.52 30.40
N ASP A 149 30.83 -10.59 29.68
CA ASP A 149 30.25 -10.92 28.38
C ASP A 149 29.03 -11.82 28.52
N PHE A 150 27.92 -11.40 27.91
CA PHE A 150 26.64 -12.12 27.91
C PHE A 150 26.26 -12.65 26.52
N VAL A 151 27.11 -12.49 25.50
CA VAL A 151 26.83 -12.96 24.13
C VAL A 151 26.49 -14.46 24.12
N GLY A 152 25.38 -14.81 23.47
CA GLY A 152 24.85 -16.17 23.41
C GLY A 152 23.92 -16.55 24.56
N SER A 153 23.81 -15.73 25.61
CA SER A 153 22.86 -15.97 26.71
C SER A 153 21.43 -15.68 26.29
N GLU A 154 20.47 -16.38 26.89
CA GLU A 154 19.04 -16.06 26.77
C GLU A 154 18.68 -14.92 27.74
N ALA A 155 18.17 -13.82 27.18
CA ALA A 155 17.70 -12.66 27.91
C ALA A 155 16.18 -12.52 27.81
N TYR A 156 15.62 -11.76 28.75
CA TYR A 156 14.20 -11.45 28.82
C TYR A 156 14.02 -9.93 28.76
N VAL A 157 13.09 -9.49 27.93
CA VAL A 157 12.65 -8.10 27.82
C VAL A 157 11.22 -8.03 28.32
N SER A 158 10.91 -7.01 29.13
CA SER A 158 9.56 -6.76 29.64
C SER A 158 9.14 -5.31 29.45
N GLY A 159 7.85 -5.08 29.23
CA GLY A 159 7.29 -3.74 29.08
C GLY A 159 5.84 -3.73 28.59
N TRP A 160 5.33 -2.54 28.35
CA TRP A 160 3.97 -2.29 27.83
C TRP A 160 4.04 -1.69 26.42
N GLY A 161 5.11 -1.95 25.67
CA GLY A 161 5.24 -1.50 24.31
C GLY A 161 4.16 -2.09 23.39
N VAL A 162 3.93 -1.42 22.27
CA VAL A 162 2.93 -1.82 21.28
C VAL A 162 3.22 -3.24 20.75
N MET A 163 2.23 -4.12 20.80
CA MET A 163 2.42 -5.55 20.46
C MET A 163 2.49 -5.82 18.95
N SER A 164 2.05 -4.86 18.13
CA SER A 164 2.18 -4.88 16.67
C SER A 164 1.95 -3.48 16.12
N TYR A 165 2.77 -3.03 15.17
CA TYR A 165 2.56 -1.73 14.49
C TYR A 165 1.21 -1.64 13.73
N ALA A 166 0.52 -2.75 13.49
CA ALA A 166 -0.83 -2.76 12.90
C ALA A 166 -1.94 -2.36 13.90
N GLU A 167 -1.68 -2.48 15.21
CA GLU A 167 -2.61 -2.17 16.29
C GLU A 167 -2.05 -1.03 17.15
N LYS A 168 -2.67 0.15 17.12
CA LYS A 168 -2.24 1.31 17.94
C LYS A 168 -2.54 1.16 19.46
N ASN A 169 -2.92 -0.03 19.91
CA ASN A 169 -3.30 -0.26 21.30
C ASN A 169 -2.10 -0.79 22.09
N ILE A 170 -1.78 -0.09 23.18
CA ILE A 170 -0.83 -0.53 24.21
C ILE A 170 -1.49 -1.72 24.94
N PRO A 171 -0.77 -2.85 25.15
CA PRO A 171 -1.32 -3.99 25.88
C PRO A 171 -1.75 -3.57 27.29
N GLU A 172 -2.93 -4.03 27.71
CA GLU A 172 -3.46 -3.72 29.05
C GLU A 172 -2.59 -4.38 30.14
N VAL A 173 -2.05 -5.57 29.86
CA VAL A 173 -1.22 -6.38 30.77
C VAL A 173 0.26 -6.29 30.40
N LEU A 174 1.16 -6.27 31.39
CA LEU A 174 2.61 -6.30 31.19
C LEU A 174 3.04 -7.48 30.31
N GLN A 175 3.89 -7.24 29.34
CA GLN A 175 4.37 -8.26 28.40
C GLN A 175 5.79 -8.70 28.74
N ILE A 176 6.13 -9.95 28.42
CA ILE A 176 7.49 -10.46 28.53
C ILE A 176 7.86 -11.31 27.30
N VAL A 177 9.07 -11.11 26.80
CA VAL A 177 9.60 -11.87 25.66
C VAL A 177 11.02 -12.34 25.92
N LYS A 178 11.33 -13.55 25.45
CA LYS A 178 12.67 -14.13 25.51
C LYS A 178 13.41 -13.90 24.18
N VAL A 179 14.63 -13.38 24.26
CA VAL A 179 15.50 -13.05 23.11
C VAL A 179 16.96 -13.46 23.37
N PRO A 180 17.73 -13.91 22.36
CA PRO A 180 19.14 -14.25 22.54
C PRO A 180 20.02 -13.00 22.39
N ILE A 181 21.03 -12.85 23.23
CA ILE A 181 22.05 -11.81 23.06
C ILE A 181 23.00 -12.21 21.93
N VAL A 182 23.26 -11.30 21.00
CA VAL A 182 24.11 -11.54 19.82
C VAL A 182 25.31 -10.60 19.83
N SER A 183 26.42 -11.04 19.23
CA SER A 183 27.60 -10.18 19.08
C SER A 183 27.30 -9.00 18.16
N ASN A 184 27.99 -7.88 18.40
CA ASN A 184 27.89 -6.68 17.58
C ASN A 184 28.20 -6.94 16.10
N GLU A 185 29.19 -7.78 15.81
CA GLU A 185 29.51 -8.21 14.44
C GLU A 185 28.34 -8.93 13.76
N LYS A 186 27.69 -9.85 14.47
CA LYS A 186 26.54 -10.60 13.96
C LYS A 186 25.33 -9.67 13.80
N CYS A 187 25.14 -8.74 14.73
CA CYS A 187 24.13 -7.70 14.66
C CYS A 187 24.31 -6.85 13.39
N GLU A 188 25.52 -6.32 13.14
CA GLU A 188 25.81 -5.58 11.91
C GLU A 188 25.57 -6.40 10.65
N GLN A 189 25.95 -7.69 10.64
CA GLN A 189 25.68 -8.58 9.51
C GLN A 189 24.19 -8.79 9.27
N MET A 190 23.39 -8.88 10.34
CA MET A 190 21.93 -8.95 10.24
C MET A 190 21.39 -7.67 9.60
N TYR A 191 21.81 -6.49 10.05
CA TYR A 191 21.40 -5.21 9.48
C TYR A 191 21.89 -5.00 8.03
N ARG A 192 23.10 -5.45 7.67
CA ARG A 192 23.63 -5.36 6.28
C ARG A 192 22.81 -6.13 5.24
N LYS A 193 22.06 -7.16 5.66
CA LYS A 193 21.15 -7.90 4.76
C LYS A 193 19.84 -7.14 4.50
N THR A 194 19.63 -6.03 5.21
CA THR A 194 18.48 -5.14 5.09
C THR A 194 18.86 -3.88 4.31
N LYS A 195 17.91 -2.98 4.06
CA LYS A 195 18.19 -1.65 3.47
C LYS A 195 18.81 -0.66 4.48
N TYR A 196 19.00 -1.06 5.74
CA TYR A 196 19.49 -0.20 6.82
C TYR A 196 20.99 -0.38 7.07
N HIS A 197 21.68 0.72 7.36
CA HIS A 197 23.09 0.71 7.77
C HIS A 197 23.19 0.98 9.27
N PHE A 198 23.44 -0.09 10.04
CA PHE A 198 23.69 -0.01 11.48
C PHE A 198 25.15 -0.36 11.79
N VAL A 199 25.78 0.43 12.66
CA VAL A 199 27.14 0.20 13.16
C VAL A 199 27.05 -0.04 14.66
N ALA A 200 27.35 -1.25 15.08
CA ALA A 200 27.20 -1.71 16.46
C ALA A 200 28.44 -1.31 17.26
N ARG A 201 28.36 -0.17 17.96
CA ARG A 201 29.46 0.32 18.81
C ARG A 201 29.47 -0.39 20.16
N ASP A 202 30.61 -0.38 20.84
CA ASP A 202 30.81 -1.03 22.16
C ASP A 202 29.88 -0.50 23.28
N THR A 203 29.18 0.60 23.02
CA THR A 203 28.18 1.17 23.93
C THR A 203 26.78 0.56 23.75
N ILE A 204 26.59 -0.38 22.81
CA ILE A 204 25.30 -1.00 22.47
C ILE A 204 25.44 -2.52 22.56
N VAL A 205 24.45 -3.15 23.20
CA VAL A 205 24.27 -4.60 23.24
C VAL A 205 23.09 -4.96 22.33
N CYS A 206 23.30 -5.89 21.39
CA CYS A 206 22.23 -6.40 20.54
C CYS A 206 21.62 -7.69 21.10
N ALA A 207 20.29 -7.79 21.06
CA ALA A 207 19.57 -9.02 21.35
C ALA A 207 18.43 -9.21 20.33
N GLY A 208 18.20 -10.44 19.86
CA GLY A 208 17.15 -10.71 18.88
C GLY A 208 17.44 -11.89 17.95
N TYR A 209 16.42 -12.35 17.24
CA TYR A 209 16.51 -13.50 16.32
C TYR A 209 16.84 -13.05 14.89
N ALA A 210 17.68 -13.82 14.18
CA ALA A 210 18.09 -13.52 12.81
C ALA A 210 16.94 -13.50 11.79
N ILE A 211 15.82 -14.15 12.10
CA ILE A 211 14.62 -14.22 11.27
C ILE A 211 13.57 -13.16 11.64
N GLY A 212 13.83 -12.31 12.64
CA GLY A 212 12.86 -11.35 13.18
C GLY A 212 11.70 -12.02 13.94
N GLY A 213 10.61 -11.26 14.11
CA GLY A 213 9.32 -11.74 14.66
C GLY A 213 9.16 -11.65 16.19
N LYS A 214 10.19 -11.22 16.91
CA LYS A 214 10.15 -10.95 18.36
C LYS A 214 11.17 -9.89 18.71
N ASP A 215 10.70 -8.72 19.09
CA ASP A 215 11.53 -7.58 19.48
C ASP A 215 10.79 -6.68 20.48
N SER A 216 11.50 -5.72 21.07
CA SER A 216 10.89 -4.60 21.80
C SER A 216 10.25 -3.59 20.84
N CYS A 217 9.18 -2.92 21.26
CA CYS A 217 8.42 -1.98 20.43
C CYS A 217 8.05 -0.69 21.19
N GLU A 218 7.43 0.28 20.50
CA GLU A 218 7.21 1.63 21.03
C GLU A 218 6.53 1.60 22.40
N GLY A 219 7.22 2.11 23.41
CA GLY A 219 6.79 2.10 24.81
C GLY A 219 7.58 1.15 25.72
N ASP A 220 8.41 0.26 25.17
CA ASP A 220 9.34 -0.59 25.93
C ASP A 220 10.66 0.12 26.24
N SER A 221 11.00 1.19 25.51
CA SER A 221 12.18 2.03 25.72
C SER A 221 12.42 2.35 27.20
N GLY A 222 13.64 2.12 27.67
CA GLY A 222 14.03 2.22 29.09
C GLY A 222 13.70 1.01 29.96
N GLY A 223 13.00 -0.01 29.43
CA GLY A 223 12.77 -1.30 30.08
C GLY A 223 14.03 -2.20 30.12
N PRO A 224 14.01 -3.28 30.91
CA PRO A 224 15.16 -4.14 31.19
C PRO A 224 15.40 -5.18 30.10
N LEU A 225 16.68 -5.40 29.75
CA LEU A 225 17.17 -6.64 29.15
C LEU A 225 17.84 -7.47 30.26
N ALA A 226 17.14 -8.48 30.78
CA ALA A 226 17.52 -9.21 31.97
C ALA A 226 17.99 -10.65 31.67
N VAL A 227 19.09 -11.08 32.29
CA VAL A 227 19.62 -12.45 32.17
C VAL A 227 19.72 -13.08 33.56
N ARG A 228 19.47 -14.39 33.64
CA ARG A 228 19.74 -15.17 34.85
C ARG A 228 21.21 -15.58 34.86
N TYR A 229 22.00 -15.06 35.81
CA TYR A 229 23.47 -15.15 35.81
C TYR A 229 24.03 -15.46 37.20
N GLY A 230 25.24 -16.04 37.21
CA GLY A 230 26.00 -16.35 38.43
C GLY A 230 25.61 -17.68 39.11
N PRO A 231 26.39 -18.13 40.12
CA PRO A 231 26.22 -19.41 40.79
C PRO A 231 24.91 -19.51 41.59
N GLU A 232 24.38 -18.38 42.05
CA GLU A 232 23.08 -18.30 42.74
C GLU A 232 21.91 -18.11 41.77
N GLY A 233 22.18 -17.94 40.47
CA GLY A 233 21.18 -17.79 39.42
C GLY A 233 20.30 -16.54 39.62
N ARG A 234 20.89 -15.40 39.97
CA ARG A 234 20.18 -14.13 40.18
C ARG A 234 19.89 -13.42 38.85
N TRP A 235 18.82 -12.66 38.82
CA TRP A 235 18.47 -11.82 37.68
C TRP A 235 19.35 -10.56 37.63
N THR A 236 20.03 -10.37 36.50
CA THR A 236 21.04 -9.34 36.26
C THR A 236 20.67 -8.52 35.03
N LEU A 237 20.78 -7.20 35.14
CA LEU A 237 20.49 -6.25 34.06
C LEU A 237 21.66 -6.18 33.09
N VAL A 238 21.49 -6.68 31.88
CA VAL A 238 22.53 -6.62 30.84
C VAL A 238 22.48 -5.30 30.08
N GLY A 239 21.29 -4.74 29.89
CA GLY A 239 21.10 -3.47 29.21
C GLY A 239 19.68 -2.94 29.41
N ILE A 240 19.42 -1.79 28.81
CA ILE A 240 18.08 -1.20 28.71
C ILE A 240 17.69 -1.06 27.25
N VAL A 241 16.39 -1.12 26.96
CA VAL A 241 15.87 -0.89 25.61
C VAL A 241 16.11 0.57 25.21
N SER A 242 16.73 0.79 24.04
CA SER A 242 17.19 2.13 23.60
C SER A 242 16.86 2.45 22.14
N ASN A 243 16.99 1.50 21.21
CA ASN A 243 16.66 1.69 19.80
C ASN A 243 15.80 0.51 19.32
N GLU A 244 14.60 0.80 18.85
CA GLU A 244 13.61 -0.19 18.41
C GLU A 244 13.54 -0.12 16.88
N HIS A 245 14.11 -1.12 16.20
CA HIS A 245 14.00 -1.27 14.75
C HIS A 245 13.53 -2.68 14.43
N GLU A 246 12.21 -2.84 14.33
CA GLU A 246 11.67 -4.07 13.78
C GLU A 246 11.95 -4.11 12.27
N MET A 247 12.29 -5.29 11.75
CA MET A 247 12.32 -5.57 10.32
C MET A 247 10.89 -5.64 9.73
N SER A 248 10.07 -4.62 9.97
CA SER A 248 8.78 -4.47 9.29
C SER A 248 8.99 -3.71 7.96
N SER A 249 8.31 -4.17 6.93
CA SER A 249 8.46 -3.69 5.55
C SER A 249 7.75 -2.37 5.26
N ASP A 250 7.21 -1.68 6.26
CA ASP A 250 6.40 -0.49 6.04
C ASP A 250 6.95 0.69 6.84
N ILE A 251 7.57 1.61 6.10
CA ILE A 251 8.04 2.89 6.60
C ILE A 251 6.83 3.68 7.10
N GLU A 252 6.82 4.00 8.39
CA GLU A 252 5.72 4.72 9.02
C GLU A 252 5.64 6.17 8.49
N MET A 253 4.63 6.43 7.66
CA MET A 253 4.45 7.71 6.99
C MET A 253 4.35 8.90 7.96
N ASP A 254 3.84 8.70 9.18
CA ASP A 254 3.66 9.75 10.18
C ASP A 254 4.99 10.34 10.69
N SER A 255 5.99 9.49 10.92
CA SER A 255 7.33 9.92 11.36
C SER A 255 8.03 10.72 10.25
N ILE A 256 7.94 10.24 9.01
CA ILE A 256 8.43 10.96 7.84
C ILE A 256 7.69 12.29 7.68
N CYS A 257 6.37 12.30 7.79
CA CYS A 257 5.57 13.51 7.66
C CYS A 257 5.96 14.57 8.70
N LYS A 258 6.19 14.19 9.96
CA LYS A 258 6.66 15.13 11.00
C LYS A 258 8.03 15.73 10.67
N GLN A 259 8.99 14.89 10.25
CA GLN A 259 10.31 15.36 9.85
C GLN A 259 10.26 16.27 8.63
N MET A 260 9.42 15.95 7.64
CA MET A 260 9.21 16.78 6.46
C MET A 260 8.56 18.13 6.81
N GLN A 261 7.58 18.14 7.71
CA GLN A 261 6.92 19.36 8.17
C GLN A 261 7.89 20.30 8.91
N GLU A 262 8.74 19.77 9.78
CA GLU A 262 9.75 20.58 10.48
C GLU A 262 10.74 21.22 9.51
N LYS A 263 11.24 20.44 8.53
CA LYS A 263 12.14 20.93 7.50
C LYS A 263 11.47 21.97 6.60
N ALA A 264 10.23 21.75 6.18
CA ALA A 264 9.45 22.70 5.38
C ALA A 264 9.19 24.01 6.13
N LEU A 265 8.88 23.94 7.42
CA LEU A 265 8.68 25.11 8.27
C LEU A 265 9.95 25.94 8.39
N ASN A 266 11.12 25.30 8.57
CA ASN A 266 12.40 25.99 8.63
C ASN A 266 12.78 26.62 7.29
N ALA A 267 12.56 25.93 6.17
CA ALA A 267 12.75 26.49 4.83
C ALA A 267 11.87 27.74 4.59
N THR A 268 10.60 27.68 5.01
CA THR A 268 9.64 28.80 4.88
C THR A 268 10.10 30.01 5.71
N LYS A 269 10.57 29.78 6.94
CA LYS A 269 11.15 30.85 7.79
C LYS A 269 12.38 31.50 7.13
N CYS A 270 13.27 30.70 6.53
CA CYS A 270 14.43 31.22 5.81
C CYS A 270 14.03 32.04 4.59
N SER A 271 13.04 31.58 3.80
CA SER A 271 12.52 32.32 2.64
C SER A 271 11.91 33.68 3.04
N LEU A 272 11.15 33.72 4.13
CA LEU A 272 10.59 34.97 4.67
C LEU A 272 11.69 35.93 5.17
N ALA A 273 12.78 35.39 5.73
CA ALA A 273 13.92 36.22 6.15
C ALA A 273 14.63 36.89 4.96
N ILE A 274 14.72 36.22 3.80
CA ILE A 274 15.31 36.80 2.58
C ILE A 274 14.47 38.00 2.09
N ARG A 275 13.14 37.91 2.15
CA ARG A 275 12.24 39.02 1.78
C ARG A 275 12.38 40.26 2.69
N SER A 276 12.93 40.10 3.88
CA SER A 276 13.16 41.21 4.82
C SER A 276 14.42 42.03 4.51
N TRP A 277 15.24 41.58 3.55
CA TRP A 277 16.46 42.28 3.15
C TRP A 277 16.16 43.41 2.18
N ASP A 278 16.88 44.52 2.30
CA ASP A 278 16.71 45.68 1.43
C ASP A 278 17.29 45.38 0.04
N HIS A 279 16.45 44.82 -0.83
CA HIS A 279 16.81 44.34 -2.17
C HIS A 279 17.42 45.41 -3.07
N ASN A 280 17.11 46.69 -2.85
CA ASN A 280 17.55 47.78 -3.72
C ASN A 280 19.06 48.03 -3.64
N TYR A 281 19.68 47.81 -2.48
CA TYR A 281 21.13 47.96 -2.31
C TYR A 281 21.89 46.74 -2.85
N LEU A 282 21.38 45.53 -2.61
CA LEU A 282 22.06 44.27 -2.94
C LEU A 282 21.94 43.87 -4.41
N ASN A 283 20.86 44.27 -5.11
CA ASN A 283 20.68 44.01 -6.55
C ASN A 283 21.71 44.72 -7.44
N THR A 284 22.49 45.66 -6.89
CA THR A 284 23.58 46.34 -7.62
C THR A 284 24.81 45.44 -7.80
N SER A 285 24.92 44.36 -7.04
CA SER A 285 26.03 43.41 -7.10
C SER A 285 25.74 42.27 -8.09
N HIS A 286 26.52 42.20 -9.16
CA HIS A 286 26.41 41.13 -10.16
C HIS A 286 26.62 39.72 -9.57
N LYS A 287 27.51 39.58 -8.59
CA LYS A 287 27.78 38.29 -7.92
C LYS A 287 26.59 37.84 -7.06
N PHE A 288 25.92 38.78 -6.39
CA PHE A 288 24.74 38.50 -5.59
C PHE A 288 23.57 38.01 -6.46
N ASN A 289 23.34 38.68 -7.59
CA ASN A 289 22.31 38.28 -8.56
C ASN A 289 22.58 36.90 -9.19
N GLN A 290 23.85 36.54 -9.41
CA GLN A 290 24.20 35.20 -9.92
C GLN A 290 23.88 34.10 -8.90
N ILE A 291 24.19 34.32 -7.62
CA ILE A 291 23.87 33.37 -6.54
C ILE A 291 22.36 33.24 -6.39
N LEU A 292 21.62 34.34 -6.29
CA LEU A 292 20.16 34.30 -6.22
C LEU A 292 19.52 33.57 -7.40
N LYS A 293 20.05 33.78 -8.61
CA LYS A 293 19.57 33.09 -9.81
C LYS A 293 19.87 31.58 -9.77
N HIS A 294 21.03 31.19 -9.24
CA HIS A 294 21.38 29.79 -9.05
C HIS A 294 20.42 29.10 -8.06
N GLU A 295 20.23 29.68 -6.87
CA GLU A 295 19.34 29.15 -5.84
C GLU A 295 17.87 29.08 -6.29
N ASN A 296 17.41 30.10 -7.03
CA ASN A 296 16.06 30.10 -7.59
C ASN A 296 15.88 28.97 -8.63
N ASN A 297 16.89 28.71 -9.46
CA ASN A 297 16.85 27.61 -10.42
C ASN A 297 16.82 26.25 -9.71
N GLU A 298 17.62 26.03 -8.66
CA GLU A 298 17.57 24.77 -7.89
C GLU A 298 16.19 24.53 -7.27
N CYS A 299 15.55 25.58 -6.74
CA CYS A 299 14.19 25.52 -6.22
C CYS A 299 13.17 25.13 -7.31
N LEU A 300 13.30 25.69 -8.52
CA LEU A 300 12.45 25.36 -9.67
C LEU A 300 12.69 23.95 -10.21
N GLU A 301 13.94 23.44 -10.15
CA GLU A 301 14.27 22.07 -10.52
C GLU A 301 13.64 21.06 -9.54
N MET A 302 13.71 21.32 -8.23
CA MET A 302 13.04 20.49 -7.23
C MET A 302 11.52 20.48 -7.41
N LEU A 303 10.91 21.65 -7.61
CA LEU A 303 9.48 21.75 -7.92
C LEU A 303 9.13 20.97 -9.19
N SER A 304 9.96 21.09 -10.24
CA SER A 304 9.79 20.33 -11.49
C SER A 304 9.95 18.83 -11.28
N SER A 305 10.80 18.38 -10.37
CA SER A 305 10.99 16.96 -10.04
C SER A 305 9.78 16.36 -9.30
N LEU A 306 9.19 17.12 -8.37
CA LEU A 306 7.97 16.74 -7.67
C LEU A 306 6.79 16.61 -8.64
N ILE A 307 6.66 17.58 -9.54
CA ILE A 307 5.60 17.59 -10.56
C ILE A 307 5.82 16.48 -11.58
N GLN A 308 7.06 16.14 -11.95
CA GLN A 308 7.32 15.01 -12.85
C GLN A 308 6.97 13.65 -12.25
N ASN A 309 7.13 13.50 -10.93
CA ASN A 309 6.79 12.27 -10.21
C ASN A 309 5.28 12.01 -10.17
N GLU A 310 4.46 13.06 -9.99
CA GLU A 310 3.00 12.92 -9.97
C GLU A 310 2.34 13.11 -11.35
N TYR A 311 2.88 13.99 -12.20
CA TYR A 311 2.30 14.43 -13.47
C TYR A 311 3.35 14.39 -14.59
N LYS A 312 3.54 13.21 -15.19
CA LYS A 312 4.49 13.02 -16.30
C LYS A 312 4.13 13.91 -17.52
N GLY A 313 4.66 15.13 -17.64
CA GLY A 313 4.51 15.87 -18.90
C GLY A 313 5.01 17.31 -19.02
N LYS A 314 4.93 18.17 -17.99
CA LYS A 314 5.26 19.60 -18.11
C LYS A 314 6.49 19.96 -17.27
N ARG A 315 7.50 20.57 -17.89
CA ARG A 315 8.71 21.10 -17.21
C ARG A 315 8.54 22.60 -16.99
N ILE A 316 8.48 23.03 -15.73
CA ILE A 316 8.31 24.45 -15.35
C ILE A 316 9.51 25.28 -15.81
N GLU A 317 10.71 24.69 -15.82
CA GLU A 317 11.97 25.31 -16.28
C GLU A 317 11.91 25.87 -17.71
N LYS A 318 11.01 25.36 -18.56
CA LYS A 318 10.89 25.80 -19.97
C LYS A 318 9.83 26.88 -20.20
N MET A 319 9.07 27.25 -19.16
CA MET A 319 8.03 28.28 -19.26
C MET A 319 8.66 29.66 -19.06
N VAL A 320 8.44 30.54 -20.04
CA VAL A 320 9.09 31.87 -20.12
C VAL A 320 8.35 32.91 -19.27
N VAL A 321 7.04 32.72 -19.06
CA VAL A 321 6.16 33.66 -18.35
C VAL A 321 5.87 33.13 -16.95
N ASP A 322 5.99 34.00 -15.93
CA ASP A 322 5.76 33.61 -14.52
C ASP A 322 4.28 33.38 -14.19
N GLU A 323 3.34 34.00 -14.93
CA GLU A 323 1.90 33.75 -14.80
C GLU A 323 1.53 32.30 -15.17
N ASP A 324 2.02 31.78 -16.30
CA ASP A 324 1.80 30.39 -16.73
C ASP A 324 2.29 29.36 -15.71
N LYS A 325 3.35 29.70 -14.94
CA LYS A 325 3.88 28.84 -13.87
C LYS A 325 2.95 28.83 -12.66
N SER A 326 2.39 29.98 -12.29
CA SER A 326 1.45 30.11 -11.17
C SER A 326 0.14 29.38 -11.46
N ASP A 327 -0.38 29.50 -12.68
CA ASP A 327 -1.61 28.84 -13.10
C ASP A 327 -1.47 27.31 -13.08
N LEU A 328 -0.33 26.78 -13.56
CA LEU A 328 -0.05 25.35 -13.50
C LEU A 328 0.03 24.84 -12.06
N ILE A 329 0.65 25.58 -11.14
CA ILE A 329 0.72 25.19 -9.72
C ILE A 329 -0.67 25.19 -9.09
N THR A 330 -1.51 26.17 -9.44
CA THR A 330 -2.88 26.28 -8.94
C THR A 330 -3.74 25.10 -9.40
N GLU A 331 -3.70 24.77 -10.69
CA GLU A 331 -4.39 23.60 -11.25
C GLU A 331 -3.97 22.30 -10.55
N LEU A 332 -2.68 22.14 -10.25
CA LEU A 332 -2.17 20.95 -9.56
C LEU A 332 -2.67 20.87 -8.11
N ASN A 333 -2.65 21.97 -7.38
CA ASN A 333 -3.17 22.02 -6.01
C ASN A 333 -4.67 21.69 -5.96
N ASP A 334 -5.48 22.25 -6.87
CA ASP A 334 -6.91 21.98 -6.95
C ASP A 334 -7.18 20.48 -7.15
N ASN A 335 -6.42 19.82 -8.03
CA ASN A 335 -6.54 18.37 -8.23
C ASN A 335 -6.18 17.54 -6.99
N ILE A 336 -5.19 17.99 -6.20
CA ILE A 336 -4.82 17.32 -4.94
C ILE A 336 -5.93 17.50 -3.91
N PHE A 337 -6.47 18.70 -3.77
CA PHE A 337 -7.58 18.97 -2.84
C PHE A 337 -8.85 18.22 -3.22
N ASP A 338 -9.17 18.11 -4.51
CA ASP A 338 -10.30 17.31 -4.99
C ASP A 338 -10.13 15.82 -4.64
N LYS A 339 -8.92 15.26 -4.76
CA LYS A 339 -8.64 13.88 -4.33
C LYS A 339 -8.82 13.72 -2.81
N ILE A 340 -8.25 14.64 -2.02
CA ILE A 340 -8.36 14.63 -0.57
C ILE A 340 -9.83 14.71 -0.14
N GLY A 341 -10.61 15.61 -0.76
CA GLY A 341 -12.05 15.74 -0.50
C GLY A 341 -12.80 14.44 -0.76
N ASN A 342 -12.53 13.77 -1.89
CA ASN A 342 -13.15 12.49 -2.21
C ASN A 342 -12.80 11.39 -1.19
N TYR A 343 -11.55 11.31 -0.74
CA TYR A 343 -11.13 10.33 0.28
C TYR A 343 -11.71 10.64 1.66
N LEU A 344 -11.84 11.93 2.02
CA LEU A 344 -12.48 12.35 3.27
C LEU A 344 -13.99 12.02 3.25
N ASP A 345 -14.68 12.28 2.15
CA ASP A 345 -16.10 11.93 1.98
C ASP A 345 -16.33 10.42 2.08
N GLU A 346 -15.40 9.62 1.55
CA GLU A 346 -15.42 8.16 1.66
C GLU A 346 -15.16 7.70 3.11
N ALA A 347 -14.15 8.26 3.78
CA ALA A 347 -13.81 7.94 5.17
C ALA A 347 -14.90 8.36 6.17
N LEU A 348 -15.62 9.45 5.89
CA LEU A 348 -16.73 9.94 6.71
C LEU A 348 -18.06 9.26 6.40
N GLY A 349 -18.12 8.38 5.39
CA GLY A 349 -19.34 7.68 5.02
C GLY A 349 -20.46 8.59 4.51
N LEU A 350 -20.19 9.83 4.09
CA LEU A 350 -21.23 10.81 3.69
C LEU A 350 -21.96 10.43 2.38
N LYS A 351 -21.51 9.37 1.69
CA LYS A 351 -22.25 8.70 0.61
C LYS A 351 -23.29 7.67 1.10
N GLN A 352 -23.48 7.51 2.42
CA GLN A 352 -24.50 6.67 3.06
C GLN A 352 -25.88 7.34 3.08
N LYS A 353 -26.49 7.57 1.92
CA LYS A 353 -27.97 7.59 1.88
C LYS A 353 -28.43 6.18 1.55
N GLU A 354 -29.28 5.64 2.42
CA GLU A 354 -29.90 4.31 2.29
C GLU A 354 -30.27 4.03 0.83
N ALA A 355 -29.83 2.88 0.35
CA ALA A 355 -30.00 2.50 -1.04
C ALA A 355 -31.49 2.22 -1.32
N ASP A 356 -32.20 3.21 -1.86
CA ASP A 356 -33.50 2.97 -2.48
C ASP A 356 -33.31 1.92 -3.59
N LEU A 357 -33.85 0.72 -3.38
CA LEU A 357 -33.95 -0.35 -4.38
C LEU A 357 -34.82 0.16 -5.53
N VAL A 358 -34.21 0.44 -6.69
CA VAL A 358 -34.95 0.82 -7.90
C VAL A 358 -34.95 -0.34 -8.87
N LEU A 359 -36.14 -0.87 -9.17
CA LEU A 359 -36.36 -1.81 -10.27
C LEU A 359 -36.08 -1.09 -11.59
N ALA A 360 -34.91 -1.31 -12.20
CA ALA A 360 -34.61 -0.80 -13.52
C ALA A 360 -35.15 -1.76 -14.59
N THR A 361 -36.32 -1.45 -15.15
CA THR A 361 -36.81 -2.10 -16.37
C THR A 361 -36.12 -1.50 -17.60
N VAL A 362 -35.24 -2.25 -18.25
CA VAL A 362 -34.69 -1.85 -19.55
C VAL A 362 -35.69 -2.26 -20.64
N GLY A 363 -36.55 -1.32 -21.03
CA GLY A 363 -37.47 -1.48 -22.16
C GLY A 363 -36.74 -1.35 -23.50
N ALA A 364 -36.96 -2.28 -24.42
CA ALA A 364 -36.34 -2.35 -25.75
C ALA A 364 -36.96 -1.37 -26.78
N ASP A 365 -37.39 -0.18 -26.36
CA ASP A 365 -38.08 0.78 -27.21
C ASP A 365 -37.32 2.11 -27.26
N ASN A 366 -36.24 2.16 -28.04
CA ASN A 366 -35.76 3.42 -28.62
C ASN A 366 -35.09 3.16 -29.98
N LYS A 367 -35.81 3.52 -31.05
CA LYS A 367 -35.34 3.52 -32.42
C LYS A 367 -34.36 4.68 -32.63
N THR A 368 -33.08 4.37 -32.78
CA THR A 368 -32.14 5.22 -33.56
C THR A 368 -31.11 4.34 -34.25
N SER A 369 -31.09 4.40 -35.58
CA SER A 369 -30.21 3.67 -36.48
C SER A 369 -28.80 4.27 -36.47
N VAL A 370 -27.82 3.56 -35.91
CA VAL A 370 -26.39 3.80 -36.19
C VAL A 370 -25.69 2.45 -36.39
N ASN A 371 -24.90 2.39 -37.46
CA ASN A 371 -24.25 1.21 -38.00
C ASN A 371 -23.40 0.41 -37.01
N SER A 372 -23.40 -0.90 -37.23
CA SER A 372 -22.92 -1.96 -36.35
C SER A 372 -21.40 -1.94 -36.08
N CYS A 373 -21.00 -1.42 -34.91
CA CYS A 373 -19.91 -1.97 -34.10
C CYS A 373 -20.01 -1.49 -32.64
N THR A 374 -21.22 -1.48 -32.09
CA THR A 374 -21.53 -0.76 -30.84
C THR A 374 -22.45 -1.60 -29.96
N THR A 375 -21.88 -2.64 -29.34
CA THR A 375 -22.37 -3.22 -28.08
C THR A 375 -21.24 -4.04 -27.49
N SER A 376 -20.93 -3.75 -26.23
CA SER A 376 -20.04 -4.55 -25.38
C SER A 376 -20.45 -6.02 -25.45
N SER A 377 -19.45 -6.91 -25.42
CA SER A 377 -19.60 -8.36 -25.51
C SER A 377 -20.50 -9.01 -24.46
N TRP A 378 -21.05 -8.24 -23.51
CA TRP A 378 -21.98 -8.69 -22.49
C TRP A 378 -23.43 -8.84 -23.00
N ASN A 379 -23.82 -8.14 -24.09
CA ASN A 379 -25.21 -8.18 -24.59
C ASN A 379 -25.39 -8.96 -25.91
N ARG A 380 -24.32 -9.49 -26.52
CA ARG A 380 -24.41 -10.03 -27.89
C ARG A 380 -25.04 -11.42 -27.99
N HIS A 381 -25.01 -12.22 -26.92
CA HIS A 381 -25.55 -13.58 -26.95
C HIS A 381 -27.08 -13.66 -26.75
N ILE A 382 -27.75 -12.57 -26.35
CA ILE A 382 -29.19 -12.60 -25.99
C ILE A 382 -30.11 -12.15 -27.13
N ILE A 383 -29.66 -11.33 -28.09
CA ILE A 383 -30.55 -10.80 -29.15
C ILE A 383 -31.07 -11.88 -30.11
N ARG A 384 -30.50 -13.10 -30.10
CA ARG A 384 -31.02 -14.24 -30.88
C ARG A 384 -31.98 -15.18 -30.14
N ALA A 385 -32.23 -14.98 -28.85
CA ALA A 385 -33.23 -15.76 -28.10
C ALA A 385 -34.56 -15.00 -28.08
N LYS A 386 -35.56 -15.54 -28.80
CA LYS A 386 -37.01 -15.26 -28.78
C LYS A 386 -37.47 -13.92 -28.17
N ARG A 387 -38.07 -13.08 -29.04
CA ARG A 387 -38.97 -11.97 -28.67
C ARG A 387 -39.89 -12.38 -27.49
N GLY A 388 -39.77 -11.72 -26.33
CA GLY A 388 -40.80 -11.78 -25.29
C GLY A 388 -40.39 -11.75 -23.82
N VAL A 389 -39.12 -11.69 -23.42
CA VAL A 389 -38.76 -11.65 -21.99
C VAL A 389 -38.19 -10.28 -21.60
N ASN A 390 -38.99 -9.49 -20.88
CA ASN A 390 -38.54 -8.27 -20.21
C ASN A 390 -37.57 -8.65 -19.09
N CYS A 391 -36.27 -8.49 -19.28
CA CYS A 391 -35.29 -8.64 -18.19
C CYS A 391 -35.43 -7.44 -17.24
N LYS A 392 -35.90 -7.69 -16.02
CA LYS A 392 -35.87 -6.73 -14.91
C LYS A 392 -34.48 -6.79 -14.29
N LEU A 393 -33.67 -5.76 -14.46
CA LEU A 393 -32.39 -5.63 -13.76
C LEU A 393 -32.68 -5.04 -12.37
N LEU A 394 -32.62 -5.89 -11.34
CA LEU A 394 -32.54 -5.41 -9.95
C LEU A 394 -31.16 -4.77 -9.76
N SER A 395 -31.14 -3.44 -9.63
CA SER A 395 -29.92 -2.68 -9.37
C SER A 395 -30.24 -1.60 -8.34
N ALA A 396 -29.55 -1.61 -7.21
CA ALA A 396 -29.68 -0.54 -6.21
C ALA A 396 -28.85 0.69 -6.65
N LYS A 397 -29.36 1.90 -6.39
CA LYS A 397 -28.73 3.16 -6.83
C LYS A 397 -27.29 3.34 -6.32
N VAL A 398 -26.99 2.85 -5.12
CA VAL A 398 -25.65 2.84 -4.53
C VAL A 398 -25.53 1.59 -3.65
N VAL A 399 -24.85 0.55 -4.15
CA VAL A 399 -24.42 -0.59 -3.31
C VAL A 399 -23.04 -0.27 -2.77
N GLU A 400 -22.86 -0.33 -1.45
CA GLU A 400 -21.57 -0.17 -0.80
C GLU A 400 -20.55 -1.18 -1.34
N ARG A 401 -19.28 -0.75 -1.47
CA ARG A 401 -18.20 -1.65 -1.86
C ARG A 401 -17.93 -2.61 -0.70
N SER A 402 -18.45 -3.83 -0.80
CA SER A 402 -18.28 -4.88 0.22
C SER A 402 -16.82 -5.14 0.58
N GLN A 403 -15.90 -4.92 -0.37
CA GLN A 403 -14.46 -5.11 -0.18
C GLN A 403 -13.85 -4.21 0.89
N MET A 404 -14.48 -3.07 1.20
CA MET A 404 -14.01 -2.15 2.25
C MET A 404 -14.18 -2.74 3.65
N ARG A 405 -15.03 -3.77 3.81
CA ARG A 405 -15.28 -4.46 5.08
C ARG A 405 -14.42 -5.71 5.26
N PHE A 406 -13.64 -6.11 4.26
CA PHE A 406 -12.80 -7.30 4.37
C PHE A 406 -11.63 -7.06 5.33
N LYS A 407 -11.39 -8.03 6.23
CA LYS A 407 -10.25 -8.03 7.15
C LYS A 407 -8.92 -8.10 6.38
N ASP A 408 -8.90 -8.93 5.34
CA ASP A 408 -7.74 -9.13 4.47
C ASP A 408 -7.88 -8.30 3.18
N LYS A 409 -6.88 -7.47 2.88
CA LYS A 409 -6.87 -6.66 1.65
C LYS A 409 -6.66 -7.55 0.41
N ILE A 410 -7.45 -7.32 -0.63
CA ILE A 410 -7.34 -8.06 -1.90
C ILE A 410 -6.05 -7.65 -2.62
N ASP A 411 -5.22 -8.64 -2.96
CA ASP A 411 -4.00 -8.44 -3.75
C ASP A 411 -4.27 -8.54 -5.26
N ASN A 412 -4.49 -7.38 -5.89
CA ASN A 412 -4.63 -7.22 -7.35
C ASN A 412 -3.30 -6.98 -8.08
N SER A 413 -2.15 -7.19 -7.43
CA SER A 413 -0.84 -7.02 -8.09
C SER A 413 -0.66 -7.98 -9.27
N ASN A 414 0.33 -7.69 -10.11
CA ASN A 414 0.71 -8.57 -11.23
C ASN A 414 1.62 -9.72 -10.79
N HIS A 415 1.79 -9.94 -9.47
CA HIS A 415 2.52 -11.08 -8.94
C HIS A 415 1.68 -12.36 -9.06
N PRO A 416 2.32 -13.54 -9.19
CA PRO A 416 1.64 -14.82 -9.23
C PRO A 416 0.73 -15.04 -8.01
N PHE A 417 -0.35 -15.79 -8.20
CA PHE A 417 -1.24 -16.14 -7.11
C PHE A 417 -0.53 -17.05 -6.09
N VAL A 418 -0.46 -16.62 -4.84
CA VAL A 418 0.00 -17.45 -3.72
C VAL A 418 -1.24 -18.10 -3.07
N PRO A 419 -1.29 -19.44 -2.94
CA PRO A 419 -2.35 -20.14 -2.21
C PRO A 419 -2.58 -19.56 -0.80
N ILE A 420 -3.83 -19.25 -0.46
CA ILE A 420 -4.23 -18.60 0.81
C ILE A 420 -4.37 -19.62 1.96
N ILE A 421 -4.33 -20.92 1.66
CA ILE A 421 -4.51 -22.00 2.63
C ILE A 421 -3.49 -21.93 3.79
N LYS A 422 -4.02 -21.90 5.01
CA LYS A 422 -3.24 -21.89 6.26
C LYS A 422 -3.01 -23.29 6.81
N GLU A 423 -4.05 -24.12 6.75
CA GLU A 423 -4.06 -25.50 7.27
C GLU A 423 -4.58 -26.45 6.20
N LYS A 424 -3.96 -27.62 6.10
CA LYS A 424 -4.30 -28.64 5.10
C LYS A 424 -4.97 -29.83 5.78
N ALA A 425 -6.29 -29.82 5.86
CA ALA A 425 -7.10 -30.94 6.33
C ALA A 425 -7.02 -32.13 5.35
N ASN A 426 -7.27 -33.36 5.82
CA ASN A 426 -7.32 -34.56 4.97
C ASN A 426 -6.05 -34.79 4.10
N SER A 427 -4.87 -34.39 4.59
CA SER A 427 -3.63 -34.40 3.81
C SER A 427 -2.97 -35.77 3.74
N ILE A 428 -2.58 -36.20 2.53
CA ILE A 428 -1.64 -37.31 2.31
C ILE A 428 -0.20 -36.78 2.36
N ARG A 429 0.02 -35.58 1.80
CA ARG A 429 1.29 -34.85 1.84
C ARG A 429 1.15 -33.58 2.69
N PRO A 430 2.08 -33.30 3.62
CA PRO A 430 2.04 -32.06 4.41
C PRO A 430 2.03 -30.83 3.50
N LEU A 431 1.41 -29.75 3.98
CA LEU A 431 1.29 -28.50 3.22
C LEU A 431 2.68 -27.98 2.83
N ALA A 432 2.90 -27.87 1.52
CA ALA A 432 4.10 -27.30 0.94
C ALA A 432 3.70 -26.42 -0.24
N ILE A 433 3.91 -25.11 -0.12
CA ILE A 433 3.69 -24.16 -1.20
C ILE A 433 5.05 -23.96 -1.87
N LEU A 434 5.27 -24.66 -2.99
CA LEU A 434 6.54 -24.63 -3.71
C LEU A 434 6.42 -23.73 -4.94
N PRO A 435 7.40 -22.84 -5.18
CA PRO A 435 7.47 -22.09 -6.43
C PRO A 435 7.89 -23.04 -7.57
N GLU A 436 7.13 -23.02 -8.64
CA GLU A 436 7.36 -23.71 -9.90
C GLU A 436 7.69 -22.68 -10.98
N LYS A 437 8.47 -23.07 -11.98
CA LYS A 437 8.69 -22.25 -13.17
C LYS A 437 7.83 -22.79 -14.30
N THR A 438 6.95 -21.94 -14.81
CA THR A 438 6.21 -22.26 -16.05
C THR A 438 7.16 -22.29 -17.26
N GLU A 439 6.73 -22.95 -18.34
CA GLU A 439 7.48 -23.03 -19.61
C GLU A 439 7.84 -21.65 -20.21
N LEU A 440 7.11 -20.61 -19.81
CA LEU A 440 7.31 -19.20 -20.20
C LEU A 440 8.23 -18.42 -19.24
N GLY A 441 8.77 -19.05 -18.21
CA GLY A 441 9.70 -18.45 -17.25
C GLY A 441 9.04 -17.61 -16.15
N PHE A 442 7.72 -17.67 -15.97
CA PHE A 442 7.03 -17.05 -14.84
C PHE A 442 7.04 -17.98 -13.64
N ASP A 443 7.21 -17.40 -12.44
CA ASP A 443 7.02 -18.10 -11.18
C ASP A 443 5.52 -18.43 -11.03
N SER A 444 5.17 -19.69 -10.78
CA SER A 444 3.84 -20.15 -10.38
C SER A 444 3.96 -20.95 -9.09
N TYR A 445 2.85 -21.31 -8.44
CA TYR A 445 2.90 -22.12 -7.22
C TYR A 445 2.19 -23.45 -7.43
N SER A 446 2.72 -24.54 -6.87
CA SER A 446 2.12 -25.88 -6.95
C SER A 446 0.72 -25.92 -6.33
N HIS A 447 -0.18 -26.76 -6.87
CA HIS A 447 -1.52 -26.89 -6.31
C HIS A 447 -1.48 -27.63 -4.94
N PRO A 448 -2.00 -27.07 -3.83
CA PRO A 448 -1.82 -27.65 -2.49
C PRO A 448 -2.30 -29.10 -2.32
N TYR A 449 -3.37 -29.48 -3.02
CA TYR A 449 -3.97 -30.82 -3.00
C TYR A 449 -3.69 -31.65 -4.26
N GLU A 450 -2.68 -31.30 -5.06
CA GLU A 450 -2.38 -31.98 -6.34
C GLU A 450 -2.23 -33.50 -6.17
N VAL A 451 -1.40 -33.92 -5.20
CA VAL A 451 -1.13 -35.33 -4.93
C VAL A 451 -2.39 -36.07 -4.45
N GLU A 452 -3.20 -35.42 -3.62
CA GLU A 452 -4.45 -35.98 -3.13
C GLU A 452 -5.45 -36.18 -4.28
N ILE A 453 -5.55 -35.21 -5.20
CA ILE A 453 -6.41 -35.27 -6.37
C ILE A 453 -5.95 -36.36 -7.35
N GLU A 454 -4.64 -36.50 -7.59
CA GLU A 454 -4.09 -37.52 -8.49
C GLU A 454 -4.25 -38.95 -7.96
N LYS A 455 -4.13 -39.13 -6.64
CA LYS A 455 -4.26 -40.44 -5.99
C LYS A 455 -5.68 -40.77 -5.57
N PHE A 456 -6.63 -39.86 -5.80
CA PHE A 456 -8.00 -40.05 -5.37
C PHE A 456 -8.67 -41.16 -6.18
N GLU A 457 -9.19 -42.16 -5.46
CA GLU A 457 -10.09 -43.16 -6.03
C GLU A 457 -11.44 -43.12 -5.31
N PRO A 458 -12.58 -43.01 -6.04
CA PRO A 458 -13.89 -43.01 -5.43
C PRO A 458 -14.19 -44.34 -4.74
N LYS A 459 -14.80 -44.28 -3.54
CA LYS A 459 -15.20 -45.48 -2.78
C LYS A 459 -16.17 -46.34 -3.61
N GLU A 460 -16.12 -47.65 -3.40
CA GLU A 460 -16.84 -48.62 -4.23
C GLU A 460 -18.37 -48.43 -4.20
N HIS A 461 -18.92 -47.97 -3.08
CA HIS A 461 -20.34 -47.61 -2.95
C HIS A 461 -20.77 -46.48 -3.92
N PHE A 462 -19.91 -45.48 -4.17
CA PHE A 462 -20.21 -44.40 -5.13
C PHE A 462 -20.20 -44.86 -6.59
N LEU A 463 -19.68 -46.07 -6.87
CA LEU A 463 -19.58 -46.66 -8.20
C LEU A 463 -20.73 -47.65 -8.49
N GLN A 464 -21.71 -47.74 -7.58
CA GLN A 464 -22.87 -48.60 -7.71
C GLN A 464 -24.10 -47.80 -8.14
N ILE A 465 -25.01 -48.49 -8.85
CA ILE A 465 -26.32 -47.93 -9.22
C ILE A 465 -27.14 -47.71 -7.94
N GLU A 466 -27.72 -46.52 -7.82
CA GLU A 466 -28.54 -46.12 -6.68
C GLU A 466 -29.94 -45.74 -7.17
N ILE A 467 -30.98 -46.01 -6.38
CA ILE A 467 -32.34 -45.63 -6.75
C ILE A 467 -32.51 -44.12 -6.48
N PRO A 468 -32.81 -43.29 -7.49
CA PRO A 468 -32.93 -41.85 -7.31
C PRO A 468 -34.21 -41.49 -6.55
N GLU A 469 -34.06 -40.82 -5.41
CA GLU A 469 -35.17 -40.25 -4.64
C GLU A 469 -35.36 -38.77 -5.01
N PHE A 470 -36.59 -38.38 -5.33
CA PHE A 470 -36.90 -36.99 -5.69
C PHE A 470 -36.90 -36.11 -4.43
N PRO A 471 -36.26 -34.92 -4.45
CA PRO A 471 -36.17 -34.06 -3.27
C PRO A 471 -37.54 -33.51 -2.87
N LYS A 472 -37.71 -33.22 -1.58
CA LYS A 472 -38.93 -32.59 -1.04
C LYS A 472 -39.10 -31.19 -1.62
N PRO A 473 -40.33 -30.68 -1.82
CA PRO A 473 -40.53 -29.31 -2.28
C PRO A 473 -39.83 -28.28 -1.38
N LEU A 474 -39.37 -27.17 -1.97
CA LEU A 474 -38.68 -26.06 -1.27
C LEU A 474 -39.43 -25.52 -0.04
N SER A 475 -40.77 -25.63 -0.04
CA SER A 475 -41.65 -25.22 1.05
C SER A 475 -41.62 -26.17 2.26
N GLU A 476 -41.27 -27.43 2.05
CA GLU A 476 -41.17 -28.47 3.09
C GLU A 476 -39.72 -28.72 3.52
N THR A 477 -38.75 -28.29 2.70
CA THR A 477 -37.32 -28.44 2.97
C THR A 477 -36.84 -27.35 3.94
N PRO A 478 -36.26 -27.72 5.10
CA PRO A 478 -35.62 -26.80 6.02
C PRO A 478 -34.57 -25.93 5.32
N PHE A 479 -34.54 -24.64 5.70
CA PHE A 479 -33.63 -23.65 5.16
C PHE A 479 -32.90 -22.92 6.29
N LYS A 480 -31.58 -22.83 6.19
CA LYS A 480 -30.74 -22.08 7.12
C LYS A 480 -29.91 -21.03 6.35
N TYR A 481 -29.99 -19.77 6.80
CA TYR A 481 -29.19 -18.67 6.29
C TYR A 481 -28.02 -18.39 7.24
N ILE A 482 -26.79 -18.60 6.77
CA ILE A 482 -25.59 -18.61 7.58
C ILE A 482 -24.85 -17.29 7.42
N THR A 483 -24.71 -16.55 8.52
CA THR A 483 -24.00 -15.26 8.58
C THR A 483 -23.00 -15.17 9.73
N THR A 484 -23.06 -16.11 10.69
CA THR A 484 -22.18 -16.14 11.87
C THR A 484 -21.21 -17.32 11.83
N ILE A 485 -20.13 -17.22 12.60
CA ILE A 485 -19.08 -18.25 12.67
C ILE A 485 -19.64 -19.49 13.39
N GLU A 486 -20.47 -19.31 14.41
CA GLU A 486 -21.11 -20.39 15.15
C GLU A 486 -21.99 -21.24 14.22
N ASP A 487 -22.80 -20.59 13.38
CA ASP A 487 -23.63 -21.26 12.38
C ASP A 487 -22.78 -22.01 11.34
N LEU A 488 -21.65 -21.43 10.93
CA LEU A 488 -20.70 -22.07 10.01
C LEU A 488 -20.08 -23.34 10.63
N ILE A 489 -19.74 -23.31 11.92
CA ILE A 489 -19.22 -24.49 12.63
C ILE A 489 -20.30 -25.58 12.76
N GLU A 490 -21.56 -25.20 13.02
CA GLU A 490 -22.68 -26.15 13.03
C GLU A 490 -22.88 -26.79 11.66
N LEU A 491 -22.84 -25.98 10.59
CA LEU A 491 -22.88 -26.48 9.21
C LEU A 491 -21.74 -27.48 8.95
N CYS A 492 -20.49 -27.15 9.31
CA CYS A 492 -19.35 -28.07 9.13
C CYS A 492 -19.61 -29.43 9.79
N LYS A 493 -20.23 -29.45 10.98
CA LYS A 493 -20.57 -30.69 11.69
C LYS A 493 -21.63 -31.49 10.94
N ASP A 494 -22.66 -30.82 10.41
CA ASP A 494 -23.72 -31.47 9.63
C ASP A 494 -23.17 -32.06 8.32
N LEU A 495 -22.38 -31.29 7.58
CA LEU A 495 -21.82 -31.73 6.30
C LEU A 495 -20.85 -32.92 6.45
N LYS A 496 -20.14 -33.04 7.58
CA LYS A 496 -19.30 -34.22 7.87
C LYS A 496 -20.07 -35.52 8.00
N THR A 497 -21.37 -35.47 8.29
CA THR A 497 -22.24 -36.65 8.38
C THR A 497 -22.82 -37.07 7.02
N CYS A 498 -22.69 -36.21 6.01
CA CYS A 498 -23.27 -36.41 4.69
C CYS A 498 -22.31 -37.13 3.74
N ASP A 499 -22.83 -38.07 2.94
CA ASP A 499 -22.04 -38.77 1.91
C ASP A 499 -21.89 -37.96 0.62
N VAL A 500 -22.91 -37.15 0.28
CA VAL A 500 -22.97 -36.34 -0.94
C VAL A 500 -23.60 -34.99 -0.59
N ILE A 501 -22.99 -33.92 -1.08
CA ILE A 501 -23.46 -32.55 -0.96
C ILE A 501 -23.47 -31.89 -2.34
N ALA A 502 -24.40 -30.98 -2.57
CA ALA A 502 -24.43 -30.12 -3.74
C ALA A 502 -23.94 -28.72 -3.37
N VAL A 503 -23.14 -28.11 -4.23
CA VAL A 503 -22.54 -26.78 -4.01
C VAL A 503 -22.71 -25.94 -5.27
N ASP A 504 -23.04 -24.67 -5.08
CA ASP A 504 -23.04 -23.63 -6.13
C ASP A 504 -22.60 -22.30 -5.52
N LEU A 505 -22.16 -21.35 -6.36
CA LEU A 505 -21.69 -20.03 -5.91
C LEU A 505 -22.29 -18.90 -6.74
N GLU A 506 -22.56 -17.77 -6.07
CA GLU A 506 -22.86 -16.51 -6.75
C GLU A 506 -21.65 -15.60 -6.77
N HIS A 507 -21.29 -15.13 -7.96
CA HIS A 507 -20.08 -14.36 -8.17
C HIS A 507 -20.36 -12.96 -8.71
N HIS A 508 -19.63 -11.97 -8.20
CA HIS A 508 -19.66 -10.61 -8.72
C HIS A 508 -18.31 -10.25 -9.35
N SER A 509 -18.33 -9.70 -10.57
CA SER A 509 -17.12 -9.33 -11.31
C SER A 509 -17.13 -7.90 -11.87
N TYR A 510 -18.23 -7.15 -11.71
CA TYR A 510 -18.35 -5.84 -12.34
C TYR A 510 -17.67 -4.73 -11.53
N ARG A 511 -17.78 -4.78 -10.21
CA ARG A 511 -17.25 -3.79 -9.27
C ARG A 511 -16.04 -4.29 -8.47
N THR A 512 -15.21 -5.11 -9.12
CA THR A 512 -14.00 -5.75 -8.57
C THR A 512 -13.12 -6.16 -9.75
N PHE A 513 -11.79 -6.17 -9.57
CA PHE A 513 -10.87 -6.52 -10.65
C PHE A 513 -10.83 -8.02 -10.90
N GLN A 514 -10.52 -8.81 -9.86
CA GLN A 514 -10.42 -10.26 -9.96
C GLN A 514 -11.80 -10.94 -9.92
N GLY A 515 -12.82 -10.28 -9.38
CA GLY A 515 -14.05 -10.94 -8.97
C GLY A 515 -14.01 -11.36 -7.51
N PHE A 516 -15.18 -11.47 -6.88
CA PHE A 516 -15.32 -12.13 -5.59
C PHE A 516 -16.65 -12.87 -5.48
N THR A 517 -16.65 -13.96 -4.72
CA THR A 517 -17.84 -14.74 -4.39
C THR A 517 -18.68 -14.03 -3.34
N CYS A 518 -19.95 -13.83 -3.66
CA CYS A 518 -20.93 -13.09 -2.86
C CYS A 518 -21.84 -14.00 -2.02
N LEU A 519 -22.05 -15.24 -2.49
CA LEU A 519 -22.93 -16.21 -1.86
C LEU A 519 -22.41 -17.62 -2.17
N MET A 520 -22.62 -18.53 -1.23
CA MET A 520 -22.41 -19.96 -1.44
C MET A 520 -23.66 -20.72 -1.03
N GLN A 521 -24.09 -21.62 -1.88
CA GLN A 521 -25.25 -22.46 -1.66
C GLN A 521 -24.79 -23.89 -1.44
N ILE A 522 -25.33 -24.54 -0.42
CA ILE A 522 -25.07 -25.95 -0.15
C ILE A 522 -26.40 -26.65 0.09
N SER A 523 -26.64 -27.75 -0.62
CA SER A 523 -27.79 -28.61 -0.36
C SER A 523 -27.34 -29.99 0.08
N THR A 524 -28.03 -30.52 1.08
CA THR A 524 -27.93 -31.91 1.54
C THR A 524 -29.20 -32.66 1.13
N LYS A 525 -29.29 -33.98 1.42
CA LYS A 525 -30.55 -34.73 1.18
C LYS A 525 -31.74 -34.19 2.01
N SER A 526 -31.49 -33.45 3.09
CA SER A 526 -32.51 -33.05 4.06
C SER A 526 -32.67 -31.55 4.30
N CYS A 527 -31.69 -30.71 3.94
CA CYS A 527 -31.65 -29.29 4.27
C CYS A 527 -30.90 -28.48 3.21
N ASP A 528 -31.36 -27.24 2.96
CA ASP A 528 -30.68 -26.26 2.12
C ASP A 528 -30.02 -25.19 2.98
N TYR A 529 -28.81 -24.79 2.59
CA TYR A 529 -28.00 -23.79 3.25
C TYR A 529 -27.61 -22.69 2.27
N VAL A 530 -27.72 -21.45 2.70
CA VAL A 530 -27.20 -20.29 1.96
C VAL A 530 -26.28 -19.52 2.88
N ILE A 531 -25.03 -19.38 2.49
CA ILE A 531 -23.94 -18.81 3.29
C ILE A 531 -23.57 -17.45 2.71
N ASP A 532 -23.57 -16.43 3.57
CA ASP A 532 -23.05 -15.11 3.21
C ASP A 532 -21.52 -15.09 3.24
N THR A 533 -20.93 -15.28 2.07
CA THR A 533 -19.47 -15.33 1.93
C THR A 533 -18.80 -13.96 1.96
N ILE A 534 -19.58 -12.87 1.93
CA ILE A 534 -19.04 -11.51 2.10
C ILE A 534 -18.71 -11.29 3.58
N GLU A 535 -19.61 -11.68 4.48
CA GLU A 535 -19.44 -11.51 5.92
C GLU A 535 -18.46 -12.53 6.51
N LEU A 536 -18.53 -13.78 6.05
CA LEU A 536 -17.70 -14.88 6.58
C LEU A 536 -16.40 -15.12 5.82
N ARG A 537 -15.99 -14.20 4.93
CA ARG A 537 -14.89 -14.40 3.96
C ARG A 537 -13.63 -15.05 4.55
N SER A 538 -13.10 -14.49 5.64
CA SER A 538 -11.83 -14.94 6.23
C SER A 538 -11.94 -16.32 6.91
N GLU A 539 -13.17 -16.73 7.26
CA GLU A 539 -13.48 -17.89 8.11
C GLU A 539 -13.97 -19.09 7.28
N MET A 540 -14.23 -18.88 5.99
CA MET A 540 -14.67 -19.92 5.05
C MET A 540 -13.66 -21.07 4.90
N ASN A 541 -12.38 -20.86 5.23
CA ASN A 541 -11.34 -21.88 5.16
C ASN A 541 -11.65 -23.15 6.00
N LEU A 542 -12.52 -23.06 7.02
CA LEU A 542 -13.01 -24.18 7.82
C LEU A 542 -13.70 -25.26 6.98
N LEU A 543 -14.28 -24.88 5.85
CA LEU A 543 -14.97 -25.79 4.94
C LEU A 543 -14.02 -26.73 4.17
N ASN A 544 -12.70 -26.53 4.22
CA ASN A 544 -11.72 -27.43 3.63
C ASN A 544 -11.78 -28.86 4.18
N GLU A 545 -12.36 -29.06 5.37
CA GLU A 545 -12.57 -30.40 5.92
C GLU A 545 -13.64 -31.21 5.17
N VAL A 546 -14.48 -30.53 4.37
CA VAL A 546 -15.72 -31.06 3.79
C VAL A 546 -15.73 -30.98 2.26
N PHE A 547 -15.13 -29.95 1.67
CA PHE A 547 -15.43 -29.59 0.28
C PHE A 547 -14.76 -30.42 -0.79
N HIS A 548 -15.58 -30.81 -1.77
CA HIS A 548 -15.26 -31.75 -2.82
C HIS A 548 -15.95 -31.43 -4.19
N GLY A 549 -16.14 -30.15 -4.60
CA GLY A 549 -15.92 -29.73 -6.01
C GLY A 549 -16.95 -29.02 -6.89
N ALA A 550 -16.47 -28.18 -7.85
CA ALA A 550 -17.12 -27.69 -9.12
C ALA A 550 -16.15 -26.89 -10.07
N ASP A 551 -16.26 -26.94 -11.41
CA ASP A 551 -15.25 -26.43 -12.40
C ASP A 551 -14.82 -24.94 -12.23
N MET A 552 -15.74 -23.96 -12.41
CA MET A 552 -15.43 -22.53 -12.23
C MET A 552 -15.49 -22.08 -10.77
N ASP A 553 -16.33 -22.74 -9.99
CA ASP A 553 -16.48 -22.46 -8.57
C ASP A 553 -15.23 -22.84 -7.79
N VAL A 554 -14.52 -23.91 -8.18
CA VAL A 554 -13.21 -24.29 -7.64
C VAL A 554 -12.23 -23.14 -7.76
N VAL A 555 -12.22 -22.45 -8.89
CA VAL A 555 -11.31 -21.33 -9.13
C VAL A 555 -11.60 -20.18 -8.16
N TRP A 556 -12.88 -19.85 -7.97
CA TRP A 556 -13.29 -18.81 -7.03
C TRP A 556 -13.09 -19.20 -5.56
N LEU A 557 -13.34 -20.47 -5.22
CA LEU A 557 -13.09 -21.04 -3.88
C LEU A 557 -11.62 -20.96 -3.49
N GLN A 558 -10.73 -21.32 -4.41
CA GLN A 558 -9.28 -21.21 -4.22
C GLN A 558 -8.85 -19.75 -4.05
N ARG A 559 -9.33 -18.87 -4.95
CA ARG A 559 -8.98 -17.44 -4.95
C ARG A 559 -9.46 -16.71 -3.69
N ASP A 560 -10.70 -16.93 -3.28
CA ASP A 560 -11.35 -16.10 -2.28
C ASP A 560 -11.21 -16.62 -0.86
N PHE A 561 -11.25 -17.94 -0.68
CA PHE A 561 -11.34 -18.57 0.63
C PHE A 561 -10.20 -19.55 0.91
N GLY A 562 -9.35 -19.84 -0.08
CA GLY A 562 -8.37 -20.92 0.00
C GLY A 562 -9.03 -22.28 0.21
N ILE A 563 -10.24 -22.48 -0.33
CA ILE A 563 -10.96 -23.75 -0.30
C ILE A 563 -10.52 -24.59 -1.50
N TYR A 564 -10.13 -25.83 -1.23
CA TYR A 564 -9.71 -26.81 -2.21
C TYR A 564 -10.62 -28.01 -2.19
N ILE A 565 -10.65 -28.70 -3.32
CA ILE A 565 -11.64 -29.69 -3.63
C ILE A 565 -10.93 -30.97 -4.07
N VAL A 566 -11.37 -32.09 -3.54
CA VAL A 566 -10.99 -33.45 -3.94
C VAL A 566 -12.29 -34.20 -4.26
N ASN A 567 -12.36 -35.29 -5.01
CA ASN A 567 -13.63 -36.02 -5.24
C ASN A 567 -14.80 -35.23 -5.90
N LEU A 568 -14.52 -34.53 -7.00
CA LEU A 568 -15.52 -33.73 -7.73
C LEU A 568 -16.27 -34.51 -8.81
N PHE A 569 -17.60 -34.56 -8.71
CA PHE A 569 -18.47 -34.92 -9.84
C PHE A 569 -19.09 -33.68 -10.50
N ASP A 570 -18.59 -33.32 -11.69
CA ASP A 570 -19.11 -32.18 -12.44
C ASP A 570 -20.22 -32.57 -13.42
N THR A 571 -21.41 -31.96 -13.27
CA THR A 571 -22.59 -32.25 -14.13
C THR A 571 -22.44 -31.74 -15.56
N PHE A 572 -21.65 -30.70 -15.82
CA PHE A 572 -21.33 -30.21 -17.16
C PHE A 572 -20.46 -31.22 -17.91
N HIS A 573 -19.41 -31.75 -17.27
CA HIS A 573 -18.57 -32.79 -17.87
C HIS A 573 -19.33 -34.11 -18.06
N ALA A 574 -20.18 -34.49 -17.10
CA ALA A 574 -21.05 -35.65 -17.24
C ALA A 574 -22.02 -35.50 -18.42
N SER A 575 -22.63 -34.33 -18.61
CA SER A 575 -23.54 -34.03 -19.73
C SER A 575 -22.83 -34.15 -21.08
N LYS A 576 -21.56 -33.72 -21.14
CA LYS A 576 -20.73 -33.82 -22.34
C LYS A 576 -20.36 -35.26 -22.68
N LEU A 577 -20.14 -36.11 -21.68
CA LEU A 577 -19.87 -37.55 -21.89
C LEU A 577 -21.12 -38.35 -22.25
N LEU A 578 -22.29 -37.93 -21.77
CA LEU A 578 -23.59 -38.50 -22.14
C LEU A 578 -24.14 -37.97 -23.48
N ASP A 579 -23.39 -37.12 -24.17
CA ASP A 579 -23.73 -36.54 -25.48
C ASP A 579 -25.08 -35.78 -25.51
N PHE A 580 -25.35 -35.00 -24.46
CA PHE A 580 -26.54 -34.16 -24.40
C PHE A 580 -26.48 -32.96 -25.35
N SER A 581 -27.62 -32.60 -25.92
CA SER A 581 -27.76 -31.47 -26.85
C SER A 581 -27.48 -30.10 -26.21
N HIS A 582 -27.70 -29.99 -24.91
CA HIS A 582 -27.45 -28.80 -24.12
C HIS A 582 -26.75 -29.20 -22.81
N LEU A 583 -25.81 -28.36 -22.36
CA LEU A 583 -24.93 -28.65 -21.21
C LEU A 583 -25.24 -27.78 -19.97
N SER A 584 -26.27 -26.93 -20.03
CA SER A 584 -26.60 -26.00 -18.94
C SER A 584 -27.41 -26.66 -17.83
N LEU A 585 -27.26 -26.20 -16.59
CA LEU A 585 -28.13 -26.62 -15.47
C LEU A 585 -29.63 -26.42 -15.77
N SER A 586 -30.00 -25.31 -16.43
CA SER A 586 -31.40 -25.07 -16.85
C SER A 586 -31.98 -26.17 -17.75
N PHE A 587 -31.12 -26.83 -18.54
CA PHE A 587 -31.52 -27.98 -19.35
C PHE A 587 -31.68 -29.23 -18.49
N LEU A 588 -30.76 -29.48 -17.56
CA LEU A 588 -30.83 -30.63 -16.66
C LEU A 588 -32.05 -30.58 -15.73
N LEU A 589 -32.36 -29.41 -15.18
CA LEU A 589 -33.57 -29.16 -14.39
C LEU A 589 -34.83 -29.46 -15.20
N LYS A 590 -34.88 -29.02 -16.46
CA LYS A 590 -36.01 -29.30 -17.35
C LYS A 590 -36.09 -30.77 -17.75
N HIS A 591 -34.95 -31.40 -18.01
CA HIS A 591 -34.88 -32.77 -18.51
C HIS A 591 -35.21 -33.81 -17.42
N TYR A 592 -34.64 -33.66 -16.21
CA TYR A 592 -34.81 -34.62 -15.12
C TYR A 592 -35.92 -34.25 -14.14
N CYS A 593 -36.14 -32.96 -13.87
CA CYS A 593 -37.07 -32.51 -12.84
C CYS A 593 -38.34 -31.88 -13.42
N ASN A 594 -38.40 -31.66 -14.75
CA ASN A 594 -39.47 -30.93 -15.41
C ASN A 594 -39.70 -29.51 -14.84
N LEU A 595 -38.62 -28.85 -14.40
CA LEU A 595 -38.62 -27.50 -13.85
C LEU A 595 -38.04 -26.50 -14.86
N GLU A 596 -38.65 -25.31 -14.94
CA GLU A 596 -38.13 -24.21 -15.76
C GLU A 596 -37.33 -23.24 -14.88
N ALA A 597 -36.03 -23.15 -15.12
CA ALA A 597 -35.15 -22.25 -14.38
C ALA A 597 -35.41 -20.77 -14.72
N ASP A 598 -35.54 -19.92 -13.70
CA ASP A 598 -35.78 -18.48 -13.87
C ASP A 598 -34.49 -17.71 -14.13
N LYS A 599 -34.15 -17.47 -15.40
CA LYS A 599 -32.89 -16.79 -15.78
C LYS A 599 -32.84 -15.28 -15.48
N GLN A 600 -33.85 -14.72 -14.81
CA GLN A 600 -33.91 -13.28 -14.53
C GLN A 600 -32.80 -12.79 -13.61
N PHE A 601 -32.39 -13.61 -12.64
CA PHE A 601 -31.45 -13.18 -11.59
C PHE A 601 -30.00 -13.62 -11.83
N GLN A 602 -29.71 -14.33 -12.92
CA GLN A 602 -28.36 -14.78 -13.25
C GLN A 602 -27.32 -13.65 -13.39
N LEU A 603 -27.77 -12.43 -13.73
CA LEU A 603 -26.92 -11.24 -13.85
C LEU A 603 -27.24 -10.18 -12.77
N ALA A 604 -27.92 -10.58 -11.69
CA ALA A 604 -28.23 -9.70 -10.60
C ALA A 604 -26.95 -9.27 -9.84
N ASP A 605 -27.04 -8.15 -9.14
CA ASP A 605 -25.97 -7.73 -8.25
C ASP A 605 -26.10 -8.45 -6.90
N TRP A 606 -25.45 -9.61 -6.78
CA TRP A 606 -25.47 -10.47 -5.58
C TRP A 606 -24.82 -9.86 -4.34
N ARG A 607 -24.28 -8.64 -4.43
CA ARG A 607 -23.76 -7.86 -3.30
C ARG A 607 -24.87 -7.16 -2.50
N ILE A 608 -26.08 -7.08 -3.04
CA ILE A 608 -27.22 -6.43 -2.37
C ILE A 608 -27.49 -7.12 -1.03
N ARG A 609 -27.67 -6.32 0.03
CA ARG A 609 -28.07 -6.77 1.36
C ARG A 609 -29.16 -5.84 1.93
N PRO A 610 -30.18 -6.39 2.63
CA PRO A 610 -30.46 -7.83 2.78
C PRO A 610 -30.89 -8.45 1.44
N LEU A 611 -30.69 -9.77 1.29
CA LEU A 611 -31.14 -10.50 0.09
C LEU A 611 -32.67 -10.56 0.06
N THR A 612 -33.27 -10.33 -1.11
CA THR A 612 -34.73 -10.45 -1.25
C THR A 612 -35.17 -11.91 -1.24
N PRO A 613 -36.41 -12.22 -0.85
CA PRO A 613 -36.92 -13.59 -0.87
C PRO A 613 -36.84 -14.26 -2.24
N GLU A 614 -36.94 -13.49 -3.33
CA GLU A 614 -36.81 -13.99 -4.71
C GLU A 614 -35.37 -14.42 -5.02
N LEU A 615 -34.38 -13.64 -4.60
CA LEU A 615 -32.96 -13.99 -4.76
C LEU A 615 -32.59 -15.22 -3.93
N LEU A 616 -33.11 -15.31 -2.70
CA LEU A 616 -32.91 -16.50 -1.85
C LEU A 616 -33.54 -17.74 -2.45
N LYS A 617 -34.75 -17.61 -3.03
CA LYS A 617 -35.41 -18.73 -3.71
C LYS A 617 -34.60 -19.20 -4.92
N TYR A 618 -34.15 -18.27 -5.76
CA TYR A 618 -33.30 -18.58 -6.91
C TYR A 618 -32.02 -19.31 -6.48
N ALA A 619 -31.30 -18.76 -5.49
CA ALA A 619 -30.08 -19.35 -4.98
C ALA A 619 -30.29 -20.79 -4.46
N ARG A 620 -31.40 -21.05 -3.76
CA ARG A 620 -31.74 -22.40 -3.29
C ARG A 620 -32.02 -23.37 -4.44
N GLU A 621 -32.73 -22.93 -5.47
CA GLU A 621 -33.09 -23.77 -6.63
C GLU A 621 -31.89 -24.33 -7.38
N ASP A 622 -30.75 -23.61 -7.39
CA ASP A 622 -29.53 -24.04 -8.10
C ASP A 622 -28.87 -25.29 -7.49
N THR A 623 -28.96 -25.50 -6.16
CA THR A 623 -28.38 -26.68 -5.49
C THR A 623 -29.39 -27.74 -5.08
N HIS A 624 -30.64 -27.35 -4.81
CA HIS A 624 -31.65 -28.21 -4.20
C HIS A 624 -31.93 -29.50 -5.01
N TYR A 625 -31.92 -29.42 -6.34
CA TYR A 625 -32.18 -30.56 -7.23
C TYR A 625 -30.91 -31.28 -7.71
N LEU A 626 -29.73 -30.76 -7.39
CA LEU A 626 -28.48 -31.17 -8.01
C LEU A 626 -28.05 -32.59 -7.57
N ILE A 627 -28.33 -32.98 -6.32
CA ILE A 627 -28.08 -34.35 -5.82
C ILE A 627 -28.91 -35.38 -6.59
N PHE A 628 -30.18 -35.08 -6.87
CA PHE A 628 -31.04 -35.96 -7.67
C PHE A 628 -30.52 -36.10 -9.11
N ILE A 629 -30.13 -34.98 -9.73
CA ILE A 629 -29.53 -34.96 -11.06
C ILE A 629 -28.22 -35.78 -11.07
N TYR A 630 -27.37 -35.62 -10.05
CA TYR A 630 -26.16 -36.42 -9.90
C TYR A 630 -26.45 -37.92 -9.90
N ILE A 631 -27.40 -38.40 -9.11
CA ILE A 631 -27.73 -39.84 -9.05
C ILE A 631 -28.22 -40.34 -10.42
N GLN A 632 -29.07 -39.56 -11.11
CA GLN A 632 -29.57 -39.91 -12.44
C GLN A 632 -28.43 -40.01 -13.47
N MET A 633 -27.56 -39.00 -13.52
CA MET A 633 -26.43 -38.96 -14.45
C MET A 633 -25.40 -40.06 -14.14
N LYS A 634 -25.13 -40.31 -12.85
CA LYS A 634 -24.28 -41.42 -12.39
C LYS A 634 -24.79 -42.76 -12.96
N ASN A 635 -26.07 -43.06 -12.77
CA ASN A 635 -26.67 -44.30 -13.25
C ASN A 635 -26.60 -44.43 -14.78
N GLN A 636 -26.83 -43.32 -15.51
CA GLN A 636 -26.73 -43.30 -16.97
C GLN A 636 -25.29 -43.51 -17.46
N LEU A 637 -24.30 -42.91 -16.80
CA LEU A 637 -22.89 -43.10 -17.13
C LEU A 637 -22.43 -44.54 -16.92
N ILE A 638 -22.88 -45.20 -15.84
CA ILE A 638 -22.59 -46.62 -15.58
C ILE A 638 -23.22 -47.51 -16.66
N ALA A 639 -24.47 -47.23 -17.05
CA ALA A 639 -25.16 -47.96 -18.11
C ALA A 639 -24.49 -47.76 -19.48
N ALA A 640 -24.11 -46.53 -19.83
CA ALA A 640 -23.44 -46.19 -21.08
C ALA A 640 -22.02 -46.79 -21.18
N GLY A 641 -21.36 -47.01 -20.03
CA GLY A 641 -20.04 -47.64 -19.95
C GLY A 641 -20.03 -49.16 -20.07
N ASN A 642 -21.15 -49.84 -20.40
CA ASN A 642 -21.25 -51.31 -20.37
C ASN A 642 -20.83 -51.93 -19.02
N ASN A 643 -21.13 -51.26 -17.90
CA ASN A 643 -20.63 -51.56 -16.54
C ASN A 643 -19.11 -51.40 -16.34
N GLU A 644 -18.36 -50.94 -17.34
CA GLU A 644 -17.00 -50.47 -17.15
C GLU A 644 -17.00 -49.05 -16.55
N LYS A 645 -16.24 -48.87 -15.47
CA LYS A 645 -16.22 -47.64 -14.66
C LYS A 645 -15.42 -46.49 -15.32
N ASN A 646 -15.10 -46.60 -16.61
CA ASN A 646 -14.14 -45.75 -17.32
C ASN A 646 -14.70 -44.34 -17.58
N LEU A 647 -15.97 -44.23 -17.99
CA LEU A 647 -16.62 -42.93 -18.23
C LEU A 647 -16.78 -42.12 -16.93
N LEU A 648 -17.10 -42.80 -15.83
CA LEU A 648 -17.24 -42.17 -14.52
C LEU A 648 -15.89 -41.64 -14.01
N LYS A 649 -14.81 -42.44 -14.14
CA LYS A 649 -13.44 -41.98 -13.83
C LYS A 649 -13.00 -40.79 -14.71
N ALA A 650 -13.43 -40.75 -15.97
CA ALA A 650 -13.12 -39.63 -16.86
C ALA A 650 -13.79 -38.31 -16.44
N VAL A 651 -14.95 -38.35 -15.78
CA VAL A 651 -15.56 -37.13 -15.19
C VAL A 651 -14.66 -36.59 -14.07
N PHE A 652 -14.26 -37.46 -13.13
CA PHE A 652 -13.39 -37.07 -12.01
C PHE A 652 -12.04 -36.52 -12.49
N GLU A 653 -11.43 -37.12 -13.51
CA GLU A 653 -10.17 -36.64 -14.08
C GLU A 653 -10.29 -35.28 -14.78
N ARG A 654 -11.40 -35.01 -15.48
CA ARG A 654 -11.59 -33.75 -16.21
C ARG A 654 -11.90 -32.56 -15.30
N SER A 655 -12.32 -32.83 -14.07
CA SER A 655 -12.77 -31.80 -13.13
C SER A 655 -11.62 -31.17 -12.31
N LYS A 656 -10.37 -31.29 -12.78
CA LYS A 656 -9.18 -30.76 -12.10
C LYS A 656 -8.86 -29.36 -12.58
N ASN A 657 -9.04 -28.35 -11.72
CA ASN A 657 -8.71 -26.95 -12.03
C ASN A 657 -7.85 -26.27 -10.98
N LYS A 658 -7.05 -25.33 -11.45
CA LYS A 658 -6.16 -24.48 -10.64
C LYS A 658 -6.41 -23.02 -11.00
N TYR A 659 -6.54 -22.18 -9.98
CA TYR A 659 -6.62 -20.74 -10.20
C TYR A 659 -5.26 -20.14 -10.57
N GLU A 660 -5.26 -19.30 -11.59
CA GLU A 660 -4.16 -18.42 -11.96
C GLU A 660 -4.66 -16.98 -12.13
N LYS A 661 -3.90 -16.02 -11.60
CA LYS A 661 -4.23 -14.60 -11.71
C LYS A 661 -4.16 -14.13 -13.18
N PRO A 662 -5.05 -13.21 -13.60
CA PRO A 662 -4.94 -12.60 -14.92
C PRO A 662 -3.67 -11.74 -15.02
N LEU A 663 -2.70 -12.22 -15.81
CA LEU A 663 -1.44 -11.53 -16.04
C LEU A 663 -1.58 -10.42 -17.10
N HIS A 664 -1.02 -9.26 -16.80
CA HIS A 664 -0.91 -8.16 -17.76
C HIS A 664 0.50 -8.09 -18.34
N ASN A 665 0.60 -8.24 -19.67
CA ASN A 665 1.84 -8.21 -20.43
C ASN A 665 1.79 -7.10 -21.47
N SER A 666 2.97 -6.71 -21.97
CA SER A 666 3.13 -5.68 -23.02
C SER A 666 2.41 -5.97 -24.34
N GLU A 667 1.85 -7.17 -24.51
CA GLU A 667 1.14 -7.61 -25.71
C GLU A 667 -0.35 -7.88 -25.46
N SER A 668 -0.85 -7.74 -24.23
CA SER A 668 -2.23 -8.08 -23.87
C SER A 668 -3.28 -7.34 -24.71
N TYR A 669 -2.99 -6.10 -25.11
CA TYR A 669 -3.84 -5.29 -25.99
C TYR A 669 -4.03 -5.89 -27.40
N ARG A 670 -3.14 -6.79 -27.86
CA ARG A 670 -3.27 -7.45 -29.17
C ARG A 670 -4.45 -8.40 -29.23
N SER A 671 -4.85 -9.00 -28.10
CA SER A 671 -6.04 -9.84 -28.02
C SER A 671 -7.32 -9.04 -28.38
N LEU A 672 -7.38 -7.78 -27.94
CA LEU A 672 -8.46 -6.85 -28.27
C LEU A 672 -8.43 -6.47 -29.75
N LEU A 673 -7.24 -6.17 -30.30
CA LEU A 673 -7.08 -5.85 -31.73
C LEU A 673 -7.53 -6.99 -32.65
N LYS A 674 -7.16 -8.23 -32.33
CA LYS A 674 -7.59 -9.43 -33.08
C LYS A 674 -9.12 -9.55 -33.13
N LYS A 675 -9.81 -9.21 -32.04
CA LYS A 675 -11.28 -9.25 -31.95
C LYS A 675 -11.95 -8.13 -32.75
N CYS A 676 -11.37 -6.93 -32.77
CA CYS A 676 -11.99 -5.74 -33.35
C CYS A 676 -11.63 -5.47 -34.81
N LYS A 677 -10.59 -6.12 -35.37
CA LYS A 677 -10.13 -5.93 -36.77
C LYS A 677 -9.91 -4.47 -37.17
N VAL A 678 -9.39 -3.64 -36.24
CA VAL A 678 -9.13 -2.22 -36.48
C VAL A 678 -7.65 -2.02 -36.87
N ASN A 679 -7.41 -1.23 -37.92
CA ASN A 679 -6.06 -0.84 -38.34
C ASN A 679 -5.72 0.54 -37.76
N PHE A 680 -4.80 0.58 -36.80
CA PHE A 680 -4.31 1.81 -36.18
C PHE A 680 -2.95 2.21 -36.72
N ASN A 681 -2.73 3.51 -36.89
CA ASN A 681 -1.41 4.06 -37.19
C ASN A 681 -0.50 4.02 -35.94
N SER A 682 0.79 4.29 -36.12
CA SER A 682 1.79 4.34 -35.04
C SER A 682 1.40 5.21 -33.83
N ARG A 683 0.69 6.33 -34.01
CA ARG A 683 0.21 7.21 -32.93
C ARG A 683 -0.94 6.57 -32.16
N GLN A 684 -1.96 6.09 -32.88
CA GLN A 684 -3.15 5.45 -32.33
C GLN A 684 -2.79 4.13 -31.63
N MET A 685 -1.82 3.38 -32.16
CA MET A 685 -1.31 2.16 -31.53
C MET A 685 -0.63 2.46 -30.19
N PHE A 686 0.13 3.56 -30.13
CA PHE A 686 0.74 3.99 -28.87
C PHE A 686 -0.32 4.47 -27.87
N ALA A 687 -1.28 5.28 -28.29
CA ALA A 687 -2.39 5.69 -27.44
C ALA A 687 -3.16 4.48 -26.90
N LEU A 688 -3.46 3.50 -27.76
CA LEU A 688 -4.14 2.28 -27.37
C LEU A 688 -3.37 1.51 -26.30
N LYS A 689 -2.06 1.33 -26.49
CA LYS A 689 -1.21 0.62 -25.55
C LYS A 689 -1.20 1.31 -24.18
N GLU A 690 -0.89 2.60 -24.15
CA GLU A 690 -0.80 3.36 -22.90
C GLU A 690 -2.16 3.48 -22.19
N LEU A 691 -3.26 3.66 -22.93
CA LEU A 691 -4.61 3.67 -22.36
C LEU A 691 -5.02 2.29 -21.81
N TYR A 692 -4.59 1.22 -22.48
CA TYR A 692 -4.81 -0.15 -21.99
C TYR A 692 -4.02 -0.41 -20.70
N ASP A 693 -2.76 0.00 -20.66
CA ASP A 693 -1.88 -0.12 -19.47
C ASP A 693 -2.37 0.77 -18.32
N TRP A 694 -2.84 1.98 -18.61
CA TRP A 694 -3.47 2.88 -17.64
C TRP A 694 -4.73 2.24 -17.06
N ARG A 695 -5.61 1.71 -17.91
CA ARG A 695 -6.85 1.05 -17.48
C ARG A 695 -6.58 -0.15 -16.58
N ASP A 696 -5.62 -1.00 -16.93
CA ASP A 696 -5.26 -2.17 -16.11
C ASP A 696 -4.71 -1.73 -14.74
N ARG A 697 -3.82 -0.74 -14.71
CA ARG A 697 -3.28 -0.18 -13.46
C ARG A 697 -4.36 0.41 -12.57
N MET A 698 -5.29 1.18 -13.14
CA MET A 698 -6.41 1.77 -12.40
C MET A 698 -7.38 0.71 -11.90
N ALA A 699 -7.70 -0.29 -12.74
CA ALA A 699 -8.55 -1.40 -12.37
C ALA A 699 -7.99 -2.18 -11.16
N ARG A 700 -6.68 -2.44 -11.14
CA ARG A 700 -6.00 -3.11 -10.03
C ARG A 700 -5.96 -2.27 -8.75
N ASN A 701 -5.61 -0.99 -8.87
CA ASN A 701 -5.47 -0.09 -7.72
C ASN A 701 -6.79 0.16 -7.01
N GLU A 702 -7.86 0.38 -7.77
CA GLU A 702 -9.19 0.72 -7.24
C GLU A 702 -10.06 -0.51 -6.95
N ASP A 703 -9.55 -1.73 -7.19
CA ASP A 703 -10.30 -2.98 -7.25
C ASP A 703 -11.62 -2.83 -8.02
N GLU A 704 -11.51 -2.51 -9.31
CA GLU A 704 -12.65 -2.32 -10.20
C GLU A 704 -12.44 -3.10 -11.50
N SER A 705 -13.53 -3.52 -12.14
CA SER A 705 -13.38 -4.23 -13.42
C SER A 705 -12.86 -3.28 -14.50
N THR A 706 -12.12 -3.83 -15.46
CA THR A 706 -11.68 -3.04 -16.64
C THR A 706 -12.87 -2.46 -17.41
N GLY A 707 -14.04 -3.11 -17.36
CA GLY A 707 -15.28 -2.63 -17.95
C GLY A 707 -15.88 -1.43 -17.22
N TYR A 708 -15.79 -1.39 -15.89
CA TYR A 708 -16.23 -0.26 -15.07
C TYR A 708 -15.30 0.95 -15.23
N VAL A 709 -13.98 0.72 -15.25
CA VAL A 709 -12.97 1.78 -15.40
C VAL A 709 -13.10 2.43 -16.77
N LEU A 710 -12.99 1.65 -17.85
CA LEU A 710 -13.11 2.17 -19.21
C LEU A 710 -13.49 1.03 -20.19
N PRO A 711 -14.75 1.00 -20.66
CA PRO A 711 -15.23 0.00 -21.60
C PRO A 711 -14.41 -0.07 -22.89
N ASN A 712 -14.23 -1.29 -23.43
CA ASN A 712 -13.43 -1.53 -24.64
C ASN A 712 -13.79 -0.61 -25.83
N HIS A 713 -15.08 -0.34 -26.04
CA HIS A 713 -15.52 0.49 -27.17
C HIS A 713 -15.14 1.96 -27.01
N MET A 714 -15.22 2.51 -25.78
CA MET A 714 -14.79 3.89 -25.48
C MET A 714 -13.26 4.01 -25.55
N LEU A 715 -12.54 3.00 -25.05
CA LEU A 715 -11.08 2.94 -25.15
C LEU A 715 -10.60 2.98 -26.61
N LEU A 716 -11.22 2.15 -27.47
CA LEU A 716 -10.90 2.13 -28.90
C LEU A 716 -11.27 3.45 -29.58
N HIS A 717 -12.40 4.05 -29.23
CA HIS A 717 -12.83 5.33 -29.79
C HIS A 717 -11.88 6.47 -29.42
N MET A 718 -11.44 6.56 -28.16
CA MET A 718 -10.45 7.54 -27.72
C MET A 718 -9.10 7.37 -28.43
N ALA A 719 -8.66 6.12 -28.61
CA ALA A 719 -7.44 5.81 -29.36
C ALA A 719 -7.58 6.16 -30.85
N GLU A 720 -8.78 6.07 -31.44
CA GLU A 720 -9.04 6.44 -32.83
C GLU A 720 -9.05 7.97 -33.03
N VAL A 721 -9.80 8.70 -32.18
CA VAL A 721 -10.03 10.15 -32.30
C VAL A 721 -8.83 10.98 -31.87
N LEU A 722 -8.08 10.53 -30.85
CA LEU A 722 -6.96 11.28 -30.24
C LEU A 722 -7.34 12.73 -29.87
N PRO A 723 -8.32 12.95 -28.98
CA PRO A 723 -8.82 14.28 -28.63
C PRO A 723 -7.70 15.21 -28.12
N ARG A 724 -7.69 16.46 -28.61
CA ARG A 724 -6.67 17.46 -28.26
C ARG A 724 -6.94 18.18 -26.93
N GLU A 725 -8.17 18.14 -26.44
CA GLU A 725 -8.62 18.82 -25.23
C GLU A 725 -9.31 17.81 -24.31
N GLN A 726 -9.31 18.09 -23.01
CA GLN A 726 -9.97 17.26 -21.99
C GLN A 726 -11.46 17.04 -22.29
N GLN A 727 -12.14 18.07 -22.80
CA GLN A 727 -13.56 17.96 -23.16
C GLN A 727 -13.81 16.95 -24.29
N GLY A 728 -12.84 16.77 -25.20
CA GLY A 728 -12.93 15.75 -26.25
C GLY A 728 -12.83 14.32 -25.70
N ILE A 729 -12.16 14.12 -24.57
CA ILE A 729 -12.10 12.82 -23.87
C ILE A 729 -13.47 12.51 -23.27
N LEU A 730 -14.08 13.51 -22.60
CA LEU A 730 -15.42 13.37 -22.04
C LEU A 730 -16.46 13.11 -23.14
N ALA A 731 -16.38 13.82 -24.28
CA ALA A 731 -17.26 13.59 -25.43
C ALA A 731 -17.10 12.19 -26.06
N SER A 732 -15.93 11.56 -25.89
CA SER A 732 -15.67 10.20 -26.38
C SER A 732 -16.31 9.11 -25.51
N CYS A 733 -16.86 9.47 -24.34
CA CYS A 733 -17.43 8.54 -23.38
C CYS A 733 -18.91 8.86 -23.12
N ASN A 734 -19.82 7.92 -23.42
CA ASN A 734 -21.24 8.08 -23.13
C ASN A 734 -21.87 6.79 -22.56
N PRO A 735 -22.30 6.79 -21.28
CA PRO A 735 -22.04 7.80 -20.25
C PRO A 735 -20.55 7.87 -19.90
N VAL A 736 -20.09 8.98 -19.30
CA VAL A 736 -18.70 9.12 -18.86
C VAL A 736 -18.44 8.25 -17.62
N PRO A 737 -17.48 7.30 -17.66
CA PRO A 737 -17.11 6.54 -16.47
C PRO A 737 -16.54 7.45 -15.37
N PRO A 738 -16.88 7.22 -14.09
CA PRO A 738 -16.46 8.10 -12.99
C PRO A 738 -14.93 8.18 -12.84
N LEU A 739 -14.22 7.05 -12.98
CA LEU A 739 -12.76 7.00 -12.90
C LEU A 739 -12.07 7.73 -14.07
N VAL A 740 -12.71 7.75 -15.26
CA VAL A 740 -12.23 8.55 -16.39
C VAL A 740 -12.37 10.04 -16.10
N LYS A 741 -13.46 10.45 -15.46
CA LYS A 741 -13.68 11.84 -15.04
C LYS A 741 -12.68 12.25 -13.95
N GLN A 742 -12.41 11.38 -12.98
CA GLN A 742 -11.47 11.65 -11.88
C GLN A 742 -10.01 11.74 -12.36
N GLN A 743 -9.61 10.91 -13.32
CA GLN A 743 -8.23 10.86 -13.85
C GLN A 743 -8.10 11.52 -15.23
N LEU A 744 -8.96 12.50 -15.52
CA LEU A 744 -9.05 13.14 -16.84
C LEU A 744 -7.70 13.72 -17.30
N ASN A 745 -6.94 14.30 -16.36
CA ASN A 745 -5.64 14.90 -16.62
C ASN A 745 -4.58 13.88 -17.03
N GLU A 746 -4.53 12.71 -16.38
CA GLU A 746 -3.57 11.66 -16.72
C GLU A 746 -3.85 11.09 -18.12
N ILE A 747 -5.13 10.80 -18.41
CA ILE A 747 -5.57 10.32 -19.74
C ILE A 747 -5.24 11.36 -20.81
N HIS A 748 -5.46 12.64 -20.52
CA HIS A 748 -5.14 13.72 -21.44
C HIS A 748 -3.65 13.80 -21.78
N LEU A 749 -2.77 13.68 -20.78
CA LEU A 749 -1.33 13.64 -20.98
C LEU A 749 -0.87 12.44 -21.82
N ILE A 750 -1.50 11.27 -21.66
CA ILE A 750 -1.23 10.08 -22.48
C ILE A 750 -1.54 10.38 -23.96
N ILE A 751 -2.68 11.01 -24.23
CA ILE A 751 -3.11 11.33 -25.59
C ILE A 751 -2.21 12.38 -26.23
N LEU A 752 -1.79 13.42 -25.49
CA LEU A 752 -0.83 14.41 -25.98
C LEU A 752 0.50 13.75 -26.39
N LYS A 753 1.06 12.89 -25.53
CA LYS A 753 2.28 12.12 -25.85
C LYS A 753 2.12 11.24 -27.09
N ALA A 754 0.93 10.70 -27.31
CA ALA A 754 0.65 9.92 -28.51
C ALA A 754 0.64 10.77 -29.78
N ARG A 755 0.14 12.01 -29.69
CA ARG A 755 0.10 12.95 -30.82
C ARG A 755 1.49 13.47 -31.19
N ASP A 756 2.39 13.63 -30.21
CA ASP A 756 3.75 14.12 -30.42
C ASP A 756 4.68 13.13 -31.13
N ARG A 757 4.26 11.86 -31.27
CA ARG A 757 5.07 10.84 -31.96
C ARG A 757 5.09 11.04 -33.49
N PRO A 758 6.23 10.77 -34.16
CA PRO A 758 6.30 10.80 -35.62
C PRO A 758 5.52 9.61 -36.23
N VAL A 759 4.82 9.85 -37.33
CA VAL A 759 4.13 8.79 -38.08
C VAL A 759 5.13 8.07 -38.98
N THR A 760 5.18 6.74 -38.92
CA THR A 760 6.04 5.91 -39.77
C THR A 760 5.58 5.88 -41.24
N LYS A 761 6.51 6.01 -42.20
CA LYS A 761 6.23 6.08 -43.65
C LYS A 761 5.52 4.85 -44.25
N SER A 762 5.55 3.69 -43.57
CA SER A 762 4.77 2.50 -43.95
C SER A 762 3.26 2.69 -43.78
N ASP A 763 2.83 3.60 -42.89
CA ASP A 763 1.43 3.80 -42.51
C ASP A 763 0.71 4.79 -43.45
N GLU A 764 1.45 5.64 -44.16
CA GLU A 764 0.89 6.63 -45.10
C GLU A 764 0.19 5.97 -46.30
N LYS A 765 0.64 4.78 -46.73
CA LYS A 765 0.01 4.03 -47.82
C LYS A 765 -1.32 3.39 -47.41
N VAL A 766 -1.43 2.89 -46.18
CA VAL A 766 -2.67 2.28 -45.65
C VAL A 766 -3.75 3.34 -45.42
N THR A 767 -3.34 4.52 -44.93
CA THR A 767 -4.27 5.63 -44.65
C THR A 767 -4.86 6.22 -45.93
N LYS A 768 -4.08 6.32 -47.02
CA LYS A 768 -4.57 6.79 -48.33
C LYS A 768 -5.60 5.84 -48.96
N GLN A 769 -5.43 4.52 -48.82
CA GLN A 769 -6.39 3.54 -49.36
C GLN A 769 -7.72 3.58 -48.59
N SER A 770 -7.69 3.67 -47.25
CA SER A 770 -8.91 3.67 -46.42
C SER A 770 -9.76 4.95 -46.51
N ASN A 771 -9.14 6.08 -46.87
CA ASN A 771 -9.87 7.33 -47.10
C ASN A 771 -10.54 7.36 -48.48
N ILE A 772 -9.96 6.74 -49.52
CA ILE A 772 -10.58 6.70 -50.85
C ILE A 772 -11.90 5.92 -50.83
N ASP A 773 -12.00 4.86 -50.02
CA ASP A 773 -13.24 4.07 -49.88
C ASP A 773 -14.33 4.76 -49.03
N ARG A 774 -13.96 5.70 -48.14
CA ARG A 774 -14.93 6.47 -47.33
C ARG A 774 -15.53 7.67 -48.06
N PHE A 775 -14.85 8.21 -49.08
CA PHE A 775 -15.30 9.40 -49.82
C PHE A 775 -16.15 9.09 -51.07
N ALA A 776 -16.31 7.82 -51.46
CA ALA A 776 -17.10 7.44 -52.64
C ALA A 776 -18.64 7.50 -52.47
N ASN A 777 -19.15 7.78 -51.26
CA ASN A 777 -20.59 7.69 -50.95
C ASN A 777 -21.21 8.98 -50.38
N ARG A 778 -20.70 10.16 -50.72
CA ARG A 778 -21.46 11.40 -50.54
C ARG A 778 -21.68 12.09 -51.87
N VAL A 779 -22.95 12.08 -52.25
CA VAL A 779 -23.56 12.81 -53.34
C VAL A 779 -23.07 14.25 -53.34
N ILE A 780 -22.64 14.68 -54.52
CA ILE A 780 -22.21 16.01 -54.89
C ILE A 780 -23.39 16.96 -54.70
N ASP A 781 -23.18 18.04 -53.95
CA ASP A 781 -23.97 19.26 -54.06
C ASP A 781 -23.01 20.36 -54.53
N LEU A 782 -23.21 20.79 -55.78
CA LEU A 782 -22.50 21.86 -56.46
C LEU A 782 -23.39 23.09 -56.33
N ASP A 783 -22.90 24.14 -55.66
CA ASP A 783 -23.06 25.54 -56.05
C ASP A 783 -22.54 26.47 -54.93
N GLU A 784 -21.37 27.09 -55.15
CA GLU A 784 -21.15 28.55 -55.13
C GLU A 784 -19.64 28.88 -55.22
N GLN A 785 -19.37 30.01 -55.84
CA GLN A 785 -18.18 30.31 -56.63
C GLN A 785 -17.48 31.57 -56.07
N ILE A 786 -16.19 31.73 -56.42
CA ILE A 786 -15.40 32.98 -56.60
C ILE A 786 -14.34 33.33 -55.51
N ASP A 787 -13.08 32.99 -55.85
CA ASP A 787 -11.91 33.86 -56.13
C ASP A 787 -11.48 35.00 -55.17
N SER A 788 -10.20 35.03 -54.73
CA SER A 788 -9.14 35.91 -55.28
C SER A 788 -7.78 35.75 -54.58
N LYS A 789 -6.72 36.02 -55.35
CA LYS A 789 -5.30 36.10 -54.95
C LYS A 789 -4.90 37.51 -54.49
N HIS A 790 -3.74 37.55 -53.81
CA HIS A 790 -2.75 38.63 -53.62
C HIS A 790 -3.02 39.69 -52.55
N ASP A 791 -2.12 39.75 -51.55
CA ASP A 791 -1.24 40.91 -51.39
C ASP A 791 0.03 40.59 -50.58
N LYS A 792 1.15 41.14 -51.07
CA LYS A 792 2.48 41.18 -50.43
C LYS A 792 2.59 42.51 -49.69
N PHE A 793 3.25 42.56 -48.53
CA PHE A 793 4.16 43.66 -48.20
C PHE A 793 5.25 43.20 -47.22
N ALA A 794 6.46 43.70 -47.48
CA ALA A 794 7.72 43.42 -46.81
C ALA A 794 8.06 44.48 -45.76
N ALA A 795 8.86 44.11 -44.76
CA ALA A 795 9.85 45.01 -44.13
C ALA A 795 10.92 44.20 -43.37
N ASP A 796 12.16 44.31 -43.85
CA ASP A 796 13.40 43.85 -43.21
C ASP A 796 13.83 44.77 -42.05
N SER A 797 14.46 44.21 -41.02
CA SER A 797 15.77 44.69 -40.49
C SER A 797 16.23 43.87 -39.28
N ASP A 798 17.26 43.04 -39.46
CA ASP A 798 18.09 42.50 -38.37
C ASP A 798 19.57 42.62 -38.77
N ILE A 799 20.31 43.48 -38.05
CA ILE A 799 21.77 43.59 -38.12
C ILE A 799 22.35 42.92 -36.88
N ASN A 800 23.22 41.95 -37.15
CA ASN A 800 23.88 41.04 -36.23
C ASN A 800 25.24 41.64 -35.79
N THR A 801 25.49 41.86 -34.49
CA THR A 801 26.86 41.97 -33.96
C THR A 801 26.98 41.39 -32.55
N LYS A 802 27.86 40.37 -32.40
CA LYS A 802 28.36 39.83 -31.12
C LYS A 802 29.57 40.65 -30.64
N PRO A 803 29.83 40.82 -29.33
CA PRO A 803 31.13 41.24 -28.86
C PRO A 803 32.04 40.04 -28.58
N LEU A 804 33.23 40.05 -29.18
CA LEU A 804 34.44 39.42 -28.68
C LEU A 804 34.93 40.18 -27.45
N ILE A 805 35.38 39.48 -26.40
CA ILE A 805 36.62 39.68 -25.64
C ILE A 805 36.61 38.62 -24.52
N GLU A 806 37.00 37.41 -24.89
CA GLU A 806 37.79 36.52 -24.04
C GLU A 806 39.21 36.62 -24.59
N GLN A 807 40.13 37.18 -23.80
CA GLN A 807 41.58 37.01 -23.89
C GLN A 807 42.20 38.02 -22.91
N PHE A 808 42.71 37.56 -21.78
CA PHE A 808 44.05 37.84 -21.26
C PHE A 808 44.17 37.18 -19.86
N GLU A 809 45.07 36.20 -19.80
CA GLU A 809 45.42 35.36 -18.65
C GLU A 809 46.23 36.10 -17.58
N ASP A 810 46.24 35.46 -16.40
CA ASP A 810 46.99 35.71 -15.17
C ASP A 810 48.50 35.96 -15.32
N LYS A 811 49.09 36.73 -14.38
CA LYS A 811 50.35 36.40 -13.66
C LYS A 811 50.75 37.39 -12.54
N GLU A 812 50.95 36.81 -11.35
CA GLU A 812 51.99 37.06 -10.31
C GLU A 812 51.91 38.16 -9.20
N PHE A 813 51.89 37.64 -7.94
CA PHE A 813 52.53 38.06 -6.67
C PHE A 813 52.14 39.41 -6.00
N CYS A 814 52.09 39.59 -4.67
CA CYS A 814 51.98 38.78 -3.43
C CYS A 814 51.98 39.78 -2.23
N GLU A 815 51.54 39.30 -1.05
CA GLU A 815 51.83 39.79 0.32
C GLU A 815 51.23 41.12 0.83
N LEU A 816 50.31 41.03 1.81
CA LEU A 816 50.51 41.50 3.20
C LEU A 816 49.27 41.22 4.08
N GLN A 817 49.55 40.91 5.35
CA GLN A 817 48.67 40.34 6.37
C GLN A 817 47.84 41.39 7.16
N GLU A 818 46.74 40.88 7.74
CA GLU A 818 46.09 41.24 9.03
C GLU A 818 44.86 42.18 9.16
N SER A 819 43.78 41.52 9.66
CA SER A 819 42.78 41.92 10.68
C SER A 819 41.42 42.52 10.25
N ALA A 820 40.35 41.71 10.46
CA ALA A 820 39.19 41.99 11.34
C ALA A 820 37.78 41.53 10.81
N ASN A 821 37.11 40.76 11.68
CA ASN A 821 35.66 40.56 11.94
C ASN A 821 34.80 39.59 11.07
N GLU A 822 34.59 38.39 11.64
CA GLU A 822 33.91 37.20 11.09
C GLU A 822 32.41 37.01 11.48
N GLU A 823 31.60 38.05 11.65
CA GLU A 823 30.19 37.87 12.07
C GLU A 823 29.16 37.65 10.93
N PRO A 824 29.29 38.20 9.71
CA PRO A 824 28.29 38.00 8.65
C PRO A 824 28.37 36.63 7.95
N LEU A 825 29.54 36.00 7.94
CA LEU A 825 29.81 34.76 7.20
C LEU A 825 29.22 33.50 7.87
N LYS A 826 29.05 33.52 9.20
CA LYS A 826 28.44 32.40 9.97
C LYS A 826 26.95 32.18 9.69
N LYS A 827 26.24 33.18 9.15
CA LYS A 827 24.82 33.04 8.76
C LYS A 827 24.65 32.52 7.33
N CYS A 828 25.67 32.61 6.49
CA CYS A 828 25.62 32.14 5.09
C CYS A 828 25.88 30.63 4.99
N SER A 829 26.62 30.04 5.94
CA SER A 829 26.92 28.60 5.95
C SER A 829 25.70 27.72 6.27
N GLN A 830 24.71 28.25 7.00
CA GLN A 830 23.50 27.49 7.35
C GLN A 830 22.53 27.27 6.17
N PHE A 831 22.68 28.04 5.08
CA PHE A 831 21.85 27.89 3.88
C PHE A 831 22.42 26.83 2.91
N ILE A 832 23.75 26.66 2.88
CA ILE A 832 24.46 25.83 1.90
C ILE A 832 24.40 24.33 2.24
N ASP A 833 24.26 23.98 3.52
CA ASP A 833 24.15 22.58 3.97
C ASP A 833 22.73 22.00 3.84
N PHE A 834 21.75 22.77 3.35
CA PHE A 834 20.34 22.38 3.35
C PHE A 834 19.97 21.34 2.26
N PHE A 835 20.68 21.29 1.13
CA PHE A 835 20.32 20.40 0.00
C PHE A 835 21.31 19.26 -0.31
N ASN A 836 22.50 19.23 0.32
CA ASN A 836 23.50 18.21 0.04
C ASN A 836 23.47 17.07 1.07
N ASN A 837 22.64 16.08 0.82
CA ASN A 837 22.62 14.82 1.57
C ASN A 837 23.80 13.90 1.13
N LYS A 838 25.04 14.34 1.34
CA LYS A 838 26.24 13.47 1.27
C LYS A 838 26.94 13.45 2.61
N THR A 839 26.72 12.39 3.36
CA THR A 839 27.52 11.97 4.52
C THR A 839 28.91 11.53 4.09
N GLN A 840 29.75 12.47 3.70
CA GLN A 840 31.20 12.45 3.87
C GLN A 840 31.63 13.91 4.01
N PRO A 841 32.53 14.27 4.94
CA PRO A 841 33.19 15.56 4.87
C PRO A 841 34.05 15.54 3.61
N ILE A 842 33.49 16.00 2.49
CA ILE A 842 34.29 16.40 1.35
C ILE A 842 35.08 17.58 1.88
N ARG A 843 36.34 17.30 2.22
CA ARG A 843 37.35 18.29 2.53
C ARG A 843 37.44 19.17 1.29
N CYS A 844 36.66 20.25 1.28
CA CYS A 844 36.60 21.20 0.20
C CYS A 844 37.91 22.00 0.24
N LYS A 845 38.95 21.45 -0.38
CA LYS A 845 40.28 22.10 -0.53
C LYS A 845 40.21 23.48 -1.20
N THR A 846 39.04 23.90 -1.67
CA THR A 846 38.81 25.15 -2.37
C THR A 846 38.23 26.27 -1.50
N VAL A 847 37.87 26.01 -0.23
CA VAL A 847 37.23 27.03 0.64
C VAL A 847 38.18 27.61 1.70
N GLU A 848 39.35 27.01 1.94
CA GLU A 848 40.34 27.55 2.88
C GLU A 848 41.05 28.84 2.38
N ASN A 849 40.82 29.28 1.14
CA ASN A 849 41.49 30.45 0.54
C ASN A 849 40.63 31.70 0.33
N ILE A 850 39.39 31.76 0.85
CA ILE A 850 38.58 33.00 0.81
C ILE A 850 38.51 33.62 2.20
N SER A 851 39.69 33.88 2.76
CA SER A 851 39.89 34.71 3.95
C SER A 851 40.91 35.79 3.58
N SER A 852 40.46 36.83 2.87
CA SER A 852 41.06 38.18 2.90
C SER A 852 40.39 39.11 1.89
N SER A 853 40.22 40.38 2.29
CA SER A 853 39.84 41.56 1.52
C SER A 853 38.35 41.85 1.28
N PHE A 854 37.63 42.17 2.37
CA PHE A 854 36.56 43.17 2.27
C PHE A 854 37.13 44.53 2.68
N ILE A 855 37.07 45.51 1.77
CA ILE A 855 37.40 46.92 2.06
C ILE A 855 36.10 47.70 1.92
N SER A 856 35.71 48.43 2.96
CA SER A 856 34.48 49.23 2.96
C SER A 856 34.56 50.38 1.94
N GLN A 857 33.40 50.88 1.48
CA GLN A 857 33.37 52.06 0.60
C GLN A 857 34.00 53.31 1.25
N PHE A 858 33.95 53.41 2.57
CA PHE A 858 34.58 54.50 3.33
C PHE A 858 36.11 54.42 3.30
N GLU A 859 36.67 53.21 3.39
CA GLU A 859 38.13 52.98 3.28
C GLU A 859 38.64 53.16 1.85
N ARG A 860 37.86 52.78 0.84
CA ARG A 860 38.18 53.14 -0.56
C ARG A 860 38.21 54.65 -0.75
N TYR A 861 37.23 55.37 -0.21
CA TYR A 861 37.16 56.82 -0.32
C TYR A 861 38.41 57.50 0.30
N ASN A 862 38.82 57.08 1.50
CA ASN A 862 40.03 57.60 2.16
C ASN A 862 41.33 57.31 1.40
N LEU A 863 41.45 56.15 0.74
CA LEU A 863 42.61 55.82 -0.10
C LEU A 863 42.69 56.68 -1.38
N THR A 864 41.55 57.18 -1.87
CA THR A 864 41.51 58.07 -3.04
C THR A 864 41.92 59.51 -2.70
N ILE A 865 41.63 59.99 -1.48
CA ILE A 865 42.02 61.34 -1.02
C ILE A 865 43.55 61.46 -0.87
N GLY A 866 44.23 60.39 -0.44
CA GLY A 866 45.69 60.36 -0.33
C GLY A 866 46.45 60.47 -1.67
N ARG A 867 45.80 60.19 -2.81
CA ARG A 867 46.41 60.24 -4.14
C ARG A 867 46.21 61.56 -4.89
N GLN A 868 45.41 62.49 -4.37
CA GLN A 868 45.21 63.81 -4.98
C GLN A 868 46.23 64.88 -4.54
N ASN A 869 47.07 64.59 -3.53
CA ASN A 869 48.04 65.57 -3.01
C ASN A 869 49.49 65.39 -3.52
N ASP A 870 49.78 64.40 -4.38
CA ASP A 870 51.15 64.10 -4.85
C ASP A 870 51.37 64.21 -6.38
N ILE A 871 50.54 64.97 -7.09
CA ILE A 871 50.75 65.21 -8.53
C ILE A 871 51.27 66.64 -8.76
N LYS A 872 52.59 66.75 -9.01
CA LYS A 872 53.24 67.99 -9.46
C LYS A 872 52.77 68.38 -10.88
N PRO A 873 52.63 69.68 -11.19
CA PRO A 873 51.95 70.17 -12.40
C PRO A 873 52.89 70.38 -13.61
N GLU A 874 53.57 69.34 -14.11
CA GLU A 874 54.43 69.50 -15.32
C GLU A 874 54.24 68.49 -16.46
N GLU A 875 53.34 67.48 -16.34
CA GLU A 875 53.14 66.49 -17.42
C GLU A 875 51.79 66.55 -18.16
N ASN A 876 50.98 67.59 -17.95
CA ASN A 876 49.70 67.73 -18.66
C ASN A 876 49.82 68.32 -20.08
N GLY A 877 50.97 68.90 -20.46
CA GLY A 877 51.15 69.55 -21.77
C GLY A 877 51.42 68.60 -22.94
N LYS A 878 51.97 67.39 -22.69
CA LYS A 878 52.41 66.49 -23.78
C LYS A 878 51.40 65.40 -24.15
N ILE A 879 50.40 65.17 -23.30
CA ILE A 879 49.35 64.16 -23.53
C ILE A 879 48.17 64.76 -24.30
N ALA A 880 47.83 66.04 -24.09
CA ALA A 880 46.77 66.74 -24.81
C ALA A 880 47.04 66.86 -26.33
N ASP A 881 48.29 67.15 -26.73
CA ASP A 881 48.68 67.26 -28.15
C ASP A 881 48.70 65.91 -28.90
N LYS A 882 48.91 64.81 -28.17
CA LYS A 882 48.93 63.45 -28.75
C LYS A 882 47.52 62.90 -28.99
N VAL A 883 46.55 63.32 -28.18
CA VAL A 883 45.12 62.96 -28.31
C VAL A 883 44.46 63.80 -29.41
N MET A 884 44.78 65.09 -29.53
CA MET A 884 44.22 65.96 -30.58
C MET A 884 44.71 65.65 -32.00
N LYS A 885 45.93 65.10 -32.16
CA LYS A 885 46.43 64.64 -33.48
C LYS A 885 45.83 63.32 -33.95
N LYS A 886 45.27 62.50 -33.05
CA LYS A 886 44.60 61.23 -33.39
C LYS A 886 43.10 61.36 -33.69
N LEU A 887 42.49 62.49 -33.35
CA LEU A 887 41.07 62.79 -33.62
C LEU A 887 40.83 63.59 -34.93
N LYS A 888 41.88 63.85 -35.73
CA LYS A 888 41.79 64.55 -37.03
C LYS A 888 42.36 63.75 -38.22
N LYS A 889 42.44 62.42 -38.12
CA LYS A 889 42.81 61.55 -39.25
C LYS A 889 41.75 60.49 -39.50
#